data_AF-A0A7X7MQN6-F1
#
_entry.id   AF-A0A7X7MQN6-F1
#
_cell.length_a   1.000
_cell.length_b   1.000
_cell.length_c   1.000
_cell.angle_alpha   90.00
_cell.angle_beta   90.00
_cell.angle_gamma   90.00
#
_symmetry.space_group_name_H-M   'P 1'
#
loop_
_entity.id
_entity.type
_entity.pdbx_description
1 polymer ?
#
loop_
_entity_poly.entity_id
_entity_poly.type
_entity_poly.pdbx_seq_one_letter_code
_entity_poly.pdbx_strand_id
1 'polypeptide(L)'
;MNRRFGVGVVLLAVAMTAVGAELTALPTGGDGWFGNPLAWRFRPEQIECVSTNGHGIAVYEAAPLAAAVTVEALFTPQKARSDGWAVAGVAIVADPDNYWQLALVQMPPEQGGRPMVELGEMRDGQWPVQHNLKMEINEAPALPWAFGQPHRLTLSMDAEGVTGTILAPDGRLILRRRFAFTAAAVRVGRPALRVSGIMGVYGAVRAAWAQPATEQAASQPPVPAFDVANGVSDVRDEATGFFRVVKKSDGRWWAIDPLGRGLVLLGVDHVSYHGHWCEKLGYAPYGKKNREKYADQAEWERETLGRLKQWGFNMLGAGCSPRLKHRGLVHTEFLNIGSDLATLGDEYEITPNERRPCSAFPNVFHPDFEAYCRYVARTRCQPHRDDPWLFGYFIDNELAWWGRGAPDTGLFDAVMKKDPAHTAKRALTALMSARFGGNVAAFNAAFGTQAKNFDELLGLERLPHATDEARAAKLAFLVHTAERYFSVTARAIRAVDPNHLVLGARFAGTGGAHPEVWKVSGTFCDVVTFNVYPMADLDEGRVYTHLGQGGEPVPEHFQRFYDYVRRPMLITEWSFPALDAGVPSVHGAGQRFRTQAERTQATSLFARTMLSQPFLLGYDYFMWVDEPALGISTPFPEDSNYGLVTEEGVPHRLITDMFEELHRKAAAWRFRPVPAPKAVTRTPPQPPLQVARRGRTGEAPAAFTREGDAFRATNGRIVLSGRVGGRRMVERVTLDGGEISLGSYTAMLLTLDAGGQSCWTDIHTVRAVEGRVEEGIAVIDITGEGSHGDDRMTVTHRLYLPPGVPWFVAEAVSARNAGARPLQVKGFYFRLYNEFRKTPEKLPPNLWGVPPSGCWMEAESGRFFGAVAPMNAGMGVYFWLNPQGGQHPDARLELKEAVTVAPGESFALQQPAYVIALTGQGDSRAWLETATRLGLLMQ
;
A
#
# COMPACT_ATOMS: atom_id res chain seq x y z
N MET A 1 -70.36 46.58 32.46
CA MET A 1 -71.45 46.84 31.49
C MET A 1 -70.82 47.08 30.12
N ASN A 2 -71.35 46.43 29.08
CA ASN A 2 -70.91 46.50 27.69
C ASN A 2 -70.58 47.92 27.17
N ARG A 3 -69.50 48.07 26.38
CA ARG A 3 -69.54 48.40 24.93
C ARG A 3 -68.16 48.61 24.32
N ARG A 4 -68.09 48.26 23.03
CA ARG A 4 -66.98 48.35 22.05
C ARG A 4 -66.46 49.78 21.85
N PHE A 5 -65.19 49.93 21.44
CA PHE A 5 -64.75 50.47 20.13
C PHE A 5 -63.20 50.39 20.04
N GLY A 6 -62.70 50.04 18.85
CA GLY A 6 -61.26 49.88 18.59
C GLY A 6 -60.57 51.19 18.20
N VAL A 7 -59.24 51.18 18.32
CA VAL A 7 -58.31 52.11 17.65
C VAL A 7 -57.06 51.31 17.29
N GLY A 8 -56.64 51.41 16.02
CA GLY A 8 -55.46 50.74 15.50
C GLY A 8 -54.17 51.30 16.08
N VAL A 9 -53.18 50.41 16.24
CA VAL A 9 -51.81 50.78 16.59
C VAL A 9 -50.94 50.60 15.35
N VAL A 10 -50.42 51.73 14.87
CA VAL A 10 -49.33 51.80 13.90
C VAL A 10 -48.07 51.23 14.57
N LEU A 11 -47.57 50.12 14.05
CA LEU A 11 -46.26 49.58 14.43
C LEU A 11 -45.19 50.27 13.57
N LEU A 12 -44.49 51.23 14.17
CA LEU A 12 -43.27 51.82 13.63
C LEU A 12 -42.22 50.71 13.49
N ALA A 13 -41.82 50.41 12.26
CA ALA A 13 -40.59 49.71 11.97
C ALA A 13 -39.41 50.65 12.28
N VAL A 14 -38.74 50.43 13.41
CA VAL A 14 -37.44 51.06 13.68
C VAL A 14 -36.40 50.26 12.90
N ALA A 15 -36.05 50.78 11.73
CA ALA A 15 -34.83 50.39 11.03
C ALA A 15 -33.64 50.93 11.82
N MET A 16 -32.94 50.05 12.54
CA MET A 16 -31.57 50.35 12.98
C MET A 16 -30.67 50.31 11.74
N THR A 17 -30.44 51.49 11.15
CA THR A 17 -29.35 51.70 10.20
C THR A 17 -28.04 51.66 10.97
N ALA A 18 -27.45 50.47 11.10
CA ALA A 18 -26.01 50.39 11.20
C ALA A 18 -25.44 50.97 9.90
N VAL A 19 -24.48 51.89 10.01
CA VAL A 19 -23.73 52.42 8.87
C VAL A 19 -22.88 51.28 8.29
N GLY A 20 -23.52 50.39 7.55
CA GLY A 20 -22.91 49.25 6.88
C GLY A 20 -22.59 49.61 5.44
N ALA A 21 -21.38 49.31 4.99
CA ALA A 21 -20.99 49.45 3.60
C ALA A 21 -22.01 48.75 2.68
N GLU A 22 -22.29 49.35 1.51
CA GLU A 22 -23.27 48.84 0.56
C GLU A 22 -22.86 47.45 0.04
N LEU A 23 -23.78 46.48 0.07
CA LEU A 23 -23.54 45.13 -0.43
C LEU A 23 -23.37 45.16 -1.95
N THR A 24 -22.17 44.84 -2.41
CA THR A 24 -21.83 44.73 -3.83
C THR A 24 -21.99 43.29 -4.32
N ALA A 25 -22.46 43.11 -5.55
CA ALA A 25 -22.53 41.78 -6.17
C ALA A 25 -21.14 41.22 -6.43
N LEU A 26 -20.90 39.97 -6.06
CA LEU A 26 -19.66 39.25 -6.36
C LEU A 26 -19.79 38.48 -7.68
N PRO A 27 -18.74 38.42 -8.50
CA PRO A 27 -18.76 37.65 -9.74
C PRO A 27 -18.90 36.16 -9.44
N THR A 28 -19.91 35.50 -10.01
CA THR A 28 -20.11 34.05 -9.85
C THR A 28 -19.31 33.21 -10.86
N GLY A 29 -18.73 33.85 -11.88
CA GLY A 29 -17.92 33.24 -12.94
C GLY A 29 -16.52 32.78 -12.51
N GLY A 30 -16.13 32.99 -11.24
CA GLY A 30 -14.89 32.48 -10.66
C GLY A 30 -13.78 33.53 -10.54
N ASP A 31 -13.92 34.68 -11.20
CA ASP A 31 -12.98 35.79 -11.06
C ASP A 31 -12.86 36.21 -9.59
N GLY A 32 -11.63 36.22 -9.05
CA GLY A 32 -11.36 36.57 -7.66
C GLY A 32 -11.69 35.49 -6.63
N TRP A 33 -12.23 34.34 -7.03
CA TRP A 33 -12.48 33.21 -6.12
C TRP A 33 -11.32 32.21 -6.11
N PHE A 34 -11.02 31.69 -4.92
CA PHE A 34 -10.15 30.54 -4.73
C PHE A 34 -10.86 29.45 -3.94
N GLY A 35 -10.87 28.24 -4.46
CA GLY A 35 -11.48 27.09 -3.81
C GLY A 35 -11.14 25.79 -4.53
N ASN A 36 -11.47 24.67 -3.91
CA ASN A 36 -11.28 23.36 -4.52
C ASN A 36 -12.14 23.24 -5.80
N PRO A 37 -11.53 23.12 -7.00
CA PRO A 37 -12.29 23.07 -8.25
C PRO A 37 -13.18 21.81 -8.36
N LEU A 38 -12.92 20.79 -7.54
CA LEU A 38 -13.75 19.59 -7.46
C LEU A 38 -14.98 19.78 -6.56
N ALA A 39 -14.99 20.80 -5.70
CA ALA A 39 -16.13 21.14 -4.84
C ALA A 39 -16.99 22.27 -5.43
N TRP A 40 -16.39 23.15 -6.25
CA TRP A 40 -17.00 24.39 -6.72
C TRP A 40 -16.93 24.51 -8.24
N ARG A 41 -18.08 24.69 -8.89
CA ARG A 41 -18.17 25.06 -10.31
C ARG A 41 -18.72 26.47 -10.43
N PHE A 42 -17.83 27.39 -10.82
CA PHE A 42 -18.15 28.79 -11.00
C PHE A 42 -18.75 29.03 -12.39
N ARG A 43 -19.90 29.70 -12.48
CA ARG A 43 -20.58 30.06 -13.73
C ARG A 43 -21.05 31.51 -13.71
N PRO A 44 -21.18 32.17 -14.86
CA PRO A 44 -21.62 33.57 -14.93
C PRO A 44 -22.91 33.88 -14.17
N GLU A 45 -23.84 32.92 -14.09
CA GLU A 45 -25.15 33.12 -13.44
C GLU A 45 -25.21 32.61 -11.99
N GLN A 46 -24.35 31.64 -11.62
CA GLN A 46 -24.45 30.93 -10.34
C GLN A 46 -23.16 30.18 -9.99
N ILE A 47 -23.00 29.84 -8.71
CA ILE A 47 -21.93 28.96 -8.23
C ILE A 47 -22.56 27.64 -7.79
N GLU A 48 -22.18 26.54 -8.42
CA GLU A 48 -22.63 25.19 -8.05
C GLU A 48 -21.65 24.58 -7.06
N CYS A 49 -22.18 23.97 -6.00
CA CYS A 49 -21.39 23.10 -5.13
C CYS A 49 -21.80 21.65 -5.31
N VAL A 50 -20.80 20.78 -5.43
CA VAL A 50 -21.01 19.33 -5.57
C VAL A 50 -20.58 18.61 -4.29
N SER A 51 -21.08 17.39 -4.13
CA SER A 51 -20.73 16.55 -2.99
C SER A 51 -19.33 15.98 -3.20
N THR A 52 -18.38 16.42 -2.38
CA THR A 52 -17.04 15.81 -2.28
C THR A 52 -16.87 15.14 -0.91
N ASN A 53 -15.83 14.31 -0.75
CA ASN A 53 -15.48 13.65 0.51
C ASN A 53 -14.95 14.60 1.61
N GLY A 54 -14.97 15.93 1.41
CA GLY A 54 -14.31 16.87 2.30
C GLY A 54 -14.97 18.24 2.45
N HIS A 55 -14.29 19.12 3.18
CA HIS A 55 -14.68 20.51 3.36
C HIS A 55 -14.31 21.32 2.12
N GLY A 56 -15.29 21.99 1.52
CA GLY A 56 -15.08 22.99 0.48
C GLY A 56 -15.27 24.38 1.06
N ILE A 57 -14.21 25.19 1.04
CA ILE A 57 -14.29 26.64 1.25
C ILE A 57 -13.91 27.29 -0.08
N ALA A 58 -14.75 28.21 -0.56
CA ALA A 58 -14.41 29.11 -1.64
C ALA A 58 -14.26 30.51 -1.04
N VAL A 59 -13.05 31.06 -1.05
CA VAL A 59 -12.75 32.39 -0.52
C VAL A 59 -12.72 33.38 -1.68
N TYR A 60 -13.38 34.52 -1.52
CA TYR A 60 -13.26 35.62 -2.48
C TYR A 60 -12.00 36.44 -2.15
N GLU A 61 -10.87 36.05 -2.72
CA GLU A 61 -9.54 36.63 -2.44
C GLU A 61 -9.34 38.02 -3.05
N ALA A 62 -10.20 38.44 -3.99
CA ALA A 62 -10.19 39.82 -4.45
C ALA A 62 -10.66 40.82 -3.37
N ALA A 63 -11.32 40.35 -2.30
CA ALA A 63 -11.55 41.17 -1.11
C ALA A 63 -10.32 41.16 -0.17
N PRO A 64 -9.98 42.31 0.44
CA PRO A 64 -8.94 42.35 1.45
C PRO A 64 -9.38 41.60 2.71
N LEU A 65 -8.41 41.19 3.52
CA LEU A 65 -8.69 40.82 4.90
C LEU A 65 -9.25 42.04 5.65
N ALA A 66 -10.38 41.90 6.33
CA ALA A 66 -11.08 43.03 6.95
C ALA A 66 -11.70 42.65 8.29
N ALA A 67 -11.79 43.64 9.20
CA ALA A 67 -12.42 43.49 10.51
C ALA A 67 -13.94 43.70 10.47
N ALA A 68 -14.43 44.43 9.46
CA ALA A 68 -15.85 44.56 9.18
C ALA A 68 -16.18 43.92 7.84
N VAL A 69 -16.91 42.79 7.86
CA VAL A 69 -17.23 41.99 6.66
C VAL A 69 -18.67 41.54 6.72
N THR A 70 -19.42 41.72 5.65
CA THR A 70 -20.70 41.04 5.44
C THR A 70 -20.65 40.23 4.16
N VAL A 71 -21.10 38.99 4.23
CA VAL A 71 -21.33 38.13 3.07
C VAL A 71 -22.79 37.68 3.08
N GLU A 72 -23.42 37.75 1.93
CA GLU A 72 -24.79 37.32 1.71
C GLU A 72 -24.88 36.44 0.47
N ALA A 73 -25.66 35.37 0.52
CA ALA A 73 -25.99 34.58 -0.65
C ALA A 73 -27.40 34.00 -0.58
N LEU A 74 -28.00 33.80 -1.75
CA LEU A 74 -29.18 32.95 -1.90
C LEU A 74 -28.70 31.53 -2.20
N PHE A 75 -28.94 30.60 -1.29
CA PHE A 75 -28.52 29.21 -1.45
C PHE A 75 -29.72 28.27 -1.58
N THR A 76 -29.75 27.50 -2.66
CA THR A 76 -30.76 26.46 -2.91
C THR A 76 -30.13 25.09 -2.66
N PRO A 77 -30.28 24.49 -1.47
CA PRO A 77 -29.84 23.13 -1.21
C PRO A 77 -30.66 22.16 -2.06
N GLN A 78 -30.02 21.22 -2.75
CA GLN A 78 -30.69 20.25 -3.61
C GLN A 78 -30.70 18.84 -3.00
N LYS A 79 -29.57 18.43 -2.44
CA LYS A 79 -29.40 17.09 -1.86
C LYS A 79 -28.28 17.12 -0.83
N ALA A 80 -28.32 16.21 0.14
CA ALA A 80 -27.18 15.92 1.00
C ALA A 80 -26.68 14.49 0.79
N ARG A 81 -25.44 14.26 1.21
CA ARG A 81 -24.89 12.93 1.41
C ARG A 81 -25.71 12.14 2.43
N SER A 82 -25.68 10.82 2.29
CA SER A 82 -26.35 9.89 3.20
C SER A 82 -25.47 9.45 4.37
N ASP A 83 -24.21 9.87 4.40
CA ASP A 83 -23.23 9.54 5.42
C ASP A 83 -22.77 10.80 6.19
N GLY A 84 -22.99 10.80 7.51
CA GLY A 84 -22.48 11.84 8.41
C GLY A 84 -23.22 13.18 8.38
N TRP A 85 -22.57 14.20 8.95
CA TRP A 85 -23.09 15.57 9.02
C TRP A 85 -22.78 16.31 7.72
N ALA A 86 -23.79 16.96 7.16
CA ALA A 86 -23.65 17.73 5.93
C ALA A 86 -24.06 19.18 6.16
N VAL A 87 -23.27 20.14 5.68
CA VAL A 87 -23.55 21.57 5.83
C VAL A 87 -23.27 22.34 4.54
N ALA A 88 -24.02 23.43 4.33
CA ALA A 88 -23.72 24.43 3.31
C ALA A 88 -24.15 25.81 3.78
N GLY A 89 -23.31 26.81 3.52
CA GLY A 89 -23.48 28.13 4.08
C GLY A 89 -22.58 29.21 3.49
N VAL A 90 -22.56 30.34 4.17
CA VAL A 90 -21.62 31.45 3.94
C VAL A 90 -20.64 31.51 5.11
N ALA A 91 -19.44 32.03 4.85
CA ALA A 91 -18.38 32.10 5.84
C ALA A 91 -17.60 33.42 5.75
N ILE A 92 -16.96 33.79 6.85
CA ILE A 92 -15.96 34.85 6.90
C ILE A 92 -14.65 34.18 7.33
N VAL A 93 -13.67 34.14 6.43
CA VAL A 93 -12.50 33.27 6.52
C VAL A 93 -11.22 34.10 6.60
N ALA A 94 -10.48 34.00 7.71
CA ALA A 94 -9.11 34.50 7.77
C ALA A 94 -8.16 33.55 7.05
N ASP A 95 -8.25 32.27 7.42
CA ASP A 95 -7.54 31.12 6.86
C ASP A 95 -8.35 29.83 7.14
N PRO A 96 -7.94 28.65 6.63
CA PRO A 96 -8.69 27.40 6.81
C PRO A 96 -8.88 26.96 8.28
N ASP A 97 -8.05 27.43 9.21
CA ASP A 97 -8.06 27.10 10.64
C ASP A 97 -8.71 28.22 11.49
N ASN A 98 -9.12 29.33 10.88
CA ASN A 98 -9.68 30.51 11.53
C ASN A 98 -10.81 31.12 10.69
N TYR A 99 -12.06 30.76 11.00
CA TYR A 99 -13.23 31.27 10.29
C TYR A 99 -14.52 31.23 11.10
N TRP A 100 -15.47 32.06 10.70
CA TRP A 100 -16.87 31.98 11.11
C TRP A 100 -17.71 31.37 9.99
N GLN A 101 -18.68 30.51 10.32
CA GLN A 101 -19.66 30.02 9.34
C GLN A 101 -21.09 30.19 9.84
N LEU A 102 -21.98 30.51 8.91
CA LEU A 102 -23.43 30.43 9.04
C LEU A 102 -23.95 29.40 8.04
N ALA A 103 -24.56 28.31 8.51
CA ALA A 103 -24.88 27.19 7.63
C ALA A 103 -26.26 26.58 7.86
N LEU A 104 -26.81 26.06 6.77
CA LEU A 104 -27.83 25.01 6.78
C LEU A 104 -27.13 23.68 7.05
N VAL A 105 -27.68 22.88 7.96
CA VAL A 105 -27.11 21.62 8.43
C VAL A 105 -28.11 20.50 8.24
N GLN A 106 -27.69 19.41 7.60
CA GLN A 106 -28.41 18.17 7.48
C GLN A 106 -27.77 17.16 8.45
N MET A 107 -28.55 16.72 9.45
CA MET A 107 -28.10 15.71 10.40
C MET A 107 -27.90 14.33 9.70
N PRO A 108 -27.01 13.49 10.23
CA PRO A 108 -26.89 12.11 9.78
C PRO A 108 -28.23 11.36 9.92
N PRO A 109 -28.53 10.37 9.05
CA PRO A 109 -29.74 9.55 9.17
C PRO A 109 -29.87 8.88 10.54
N GLU A 110 -28.76 8.41 11.11
CA GLU A 110 -28.69 7.77 12.44
C GLU A 110 -29.13 8.70 13.58
N GLN A 111 -29.04 10.02 13.37
CA GLN A 111 -29.49 11.04 14.32
C GLN A 111 -30.81 11.70 13.89
N GLY A 112 -31.60 11.00 13.08
CA GLY A 112 -32.95 11.39 12.68
C GLY A 112 -33.04 12.22 11.40
N GLY A 113 -31.90 12.52 10.73
CA GLY A 113 -31.91 13.10 9.39
C GLY A 113 -32.67 14.43 9.27
N ARG A 114 -32.81 15.21 10.35
CA ARG A 114 -33.57 16.46 10.35
C ARG A 114 -32.72 17.67 9.93
N PRO A 115 -33.33 18.69 9.29
CA PRO A 115 -32.67 19.96 9.01
C PRO A 115 -32.41 20.74 10.32
N MET A 116 -31.23 21.36 10.38
CA MET A 116 -30.75 22.23 11.45
C MET A 116 -30.07 23.47 10.86
N VAL A 117 -29.79 24.47 11.69
CA VAL A 117 -29.06 25.67 11.32
C VAL A 117 -28.01 26.00 12.38
N GLU A 118 -26.89 26.57 11.97
CA GLU A 118 -25.80 26.88 12.89
C GLU A 118 -25.09 28.19 12.56
N LEU A 119 -24.53 28.81 13.61
CA LEU A 119 -23.52 29.86 13.55
C LEU A 119 -22.41 29.43 14.51
N GLY A 120 -21.19 29.24 14.01
CA GLY A 120 -20.08 28.75 14.82
C GLY A 120 -18.72 29.24 14.33
N GLU A 121 -17.72 29.06 15.20
CA GLU A 121 -16.35 29.54 15.04
C GLU A 121 -15.37 28.36 14.97
N MET A 122 -14.51 28.37 13.95
CA MET A 122 -13.23 27.66 13.92
C MET A 122 -12.16 28.65 14.39
N ARG A 123 -11.40 28.30 15.43
CA ARG A 123 -10.24 29.11 15.86
C ARG A 123 -9.08 28.18 16.19
N ASP A 124 -7.91 28.48 15.66
CA ASP A 124 -6.69 27.70 15.84
C ASP A 124 -6.88 26.21 15.50
N GLY A 125 -7.67 25.93 14.46
CA GLY A 125 -7.98 24.57 13.99
C GLY A 125 -8.94 23.78 14.90
N GLN A 126 -9.52 24.43 15.92
CA GLN A 126 -10.51 23.82 16.81
C GLN A 126 -11.92 24.26 16.44
N TRP A 127 -12.82 23.28 16.31
CA TRP A 127 -14.23 23.49 15.99
C TRP A 127 -15.14 22.62 16.88
N PRO A 128 -16.27 23.15 17.37
CA PRO A 128 -16.64 24.56 17.49
C PRO A 128 -16.11 25.18 18.80
N VAL A 129 -15.67 26.45 18.79
CA VAL A 129 -15.05 27.10 19.98
C VAL A 129 -15.70 28.41 20.44
N GLN A 130 -16.80 28.83 19.81
CA GLN A 130 -17.54 30.05 20.17
C GLN A 130 -18.21 30.00 21.55
N HIS A 131 -18.18 28.87 22.25
CA HIS A 131 -18.90 28.67 23.52
C HIS A 131 -18.40 29.56 24.67
N ASN A 132 -17.21 30.13 24.56
CA ASN A 132 -16.66 31.11 25.50
C ASN A 132 -17.14 32.55 25.26
N LEU A 133 -17.87 32.81 24.17
CA LEU A 133 -18.39 34.12 23.81
C LEU A 133 -19.81 34.33 24.35
N LYS A 134 -20.13 35.58 24.69
CA LYS A 134 -21.49 35.96 25.10
C LYS A 134 -22.42 35.96 23.88
N MET A 135 -23.47 35.14 23.93
CA MET A 135 -24.56 35.18 22.95
C MET A 135 -25.53 36.30 23.31
N GLU A 136 -25.66 37.30 22.44
CA GLU A 136 -26.52 38.48 22.67
C GLU A 136 -27.90 38.33 22.04
N ILE A 137 -27.97 37.65 20.90
CA ILE A 137 -29.22 37.39 20.16
C ILE A 137 -29.28 35.90 19.83
N ASN A 138 -30.45 35.29 20.04
CA ASN A 138 -30.73 33.90 19.64
C ASN A 138 -32.22 33.73 19.26
N GLU A 139 -32.60 34.24 18.10
CA GLU A 139 -33.92 34.09 17.53
C GLU A 139 -33.91 32.90 16.56
N ALA A 140 -34.46 31.76 16.97
CA ALA A 140 -34.54 30.55 16.14
C ALA A 140 -35.97 29.99 16.21
N PRO A 141 -36.95 30.59 15.50
CA PRO A 141 -38.29 30.03 15.44
C PRO A 141 -38.22 28.59 14.90
N ALA A 142 -39.15 27.73 15.31
CA ALA A 142 -39.19 26.32 14.92
C ALA A 142 -39.60 26.10 13.44
N LEU A 143 -39.04 26.89 12.53
CA LEU A 143 -39.25 26.84 11.09
C LEU A 143 -38.07 26.09 10.44
N PRO A 144 -38.27 24.85 9.93
CA PRO A 144 -37.21 24.12 9.27
C PRO A 144 -36.93 24.70 7.86
N TRP A 145 -35.69 24.60 7.41
CA TRP A 145 -35.36 24.77 5.99
C TRP A 145 -35.63 23.47 5.22
N ALA A 146 -35.78 23.55 3.90
CA ALA A 146 -36.05 22.39 3.03
C ALA A 146 -35.20 22.41 1.74
N PHE A 147 -34.94 21.21 1.20
CA PHE A 147 -34.32 21.04 -0.12
C PHE A 147 -35.23 21.60 -1.24
N GLY A 148 -34.61 22.08 -2.31
CA GLY A 148 -35.27 22.70 -3.47
C GLY A 148 -35.74 24.14 -3.24
N GLN A 149 -35.62 24.67 -2.02
CA GLN A 149 -36.07 26.04 -1.68
C GLN A 149 -34.87 26.97 -1.49
N PRO A 150 -34.89 28.19 -2.06
CA PRO A 150 -33.80 29.15 -1.88
C PRO A 150 -33.87 29.84 -0.51
N HIS A 151 -32.80 29.77 0.28
CA HIS A 151 -32.69 30.44 1.57
C HIS A 151 -31.68 31.58 1.46
N ARG A 152 -31.99 32.75 2.04
CA ARG A 152 -31.03 33.87 2.12
C ARG A 152 -30.21 33.74 3.38
N LEU A 153 -28.90 33.59 3.23
CA LEU A 153 -27.94 33.50 4.34
C LEU A 153 -27.10 34.77 4.35
N THR A 154 -27.07 35.47 5.48
CA THR A 154 -26.30 36.70 5.68
C THR A 154 -25.45 36.56 6.93
N LEU A 155 -24.13 36.62 6.79
CA LEU A 155 -23.17 36.61 7.89
C LEU A 155 -22.42 37.94 7.91
N SER A 156 -22.53 38.66 9.02
CA SER A 156 -21.91 39.96 9.25
C SER A 156 -21.00 39.90 10.47
N MET A 157 -19.79 40.42 10.35
CA MET A 157 -18.84 40.62 11.42
C MET A 157 -18.48 42.10 11.50
N ASP A 158 -18.44 42.63 12.72
CA ASP A 158 -18.04 43.99 13.06
C ASP A 158 -17.05 43.96 14.22
N ALA A 159 -16.59 45.12 14.70
CA ALA A 159 -15.61 45.20 15.77
C ALA A 159 -16.09 44.61 17.11
N GLU A 160 -17.40 44.51 17.31
CA GLU A 160 -18.02 44.09 18.57
C GLU A 160 -18.49 42.64 18.55
N GLY A 161 -18.74 42.06 17.38
CA GLY A 161 -19.23 40.69 17.28
C GLY A 161 -19.54 40.20 15.87
N VAL A 162 -20.18 39.03 15.83
CA VAL A 162 -20.61 38.35 14.60
C VAL A 162 -22.08 38.01 14.68
N THR A 163 -22.80 38.28 13.59
CA THR A 163 -24.25 38.08 13.45
C THR A 163 -24.55 37.26 12.21
N GLY A 164 -25.28 36.16 12.38
CA GLY A 164 -25.77 35.33 11.30
C GLY A 164 -27.29 35.41 11.20
N THR A 165 -27.82 35.61 9.99
CA THR A 165 -29.26 35.63 9.69
C THR A 165 -29.59 34.67 8.54
N ILE A 166 -30.61 33.85 8.71
CA ILE A 166 -31.15 32.94 7.68
C ILE A 166 -32.63 33.24 7.49
N LEU A 167 -33.05 33.51 6.26
CA LEU A 167 -34.44 33.75 5.87
C LEU A 167 -34.92 32.67 4.89
N ALA A 168 -36.17 32.25 5.09
CA ALA A 168 -36.92 31.41 4.15
C ALA A 168 -37.22 32.16 2.83
N PRO A 169 -37.64 31.47 1.76
CA PRO A 169 -37.95 32.10 0.48
C PRO A 169 -38.97 33.25 0.55
N ASP A 170 -39.91 33.16 1.49
CA ASP A 170 -40.97 34.16 1.73
C ASP A 170 -40.57 35.28 2.71
N GLY A 171 -39.29 35.33 3.11
CA GLY A 171 -38.74 36.33 4.01
C GLY A 171 -38.94 36.04 5.50
N ARG A 172 -39.59 34.93 5.88
CA ARG A 172 -39.71 34.55 7.28
C ARG A 172 -38.34 34.19 7.87
N LEU A 173 -38.14 34.58 9.13
CA LEU A 173 -36.93 34.27 9.88
C LEU A 173 -36.82 32.77 10.15
N ILE A 174 -35.66 32.18 9.88
CA ILE A 174 -35.26 30.82 10.30
C ILE A 174 -34.27 30.92 11.47
N LEU A 175 -33.28 31.81 11.35
CA LEU A 175 -32.27 32.05 12.38
C LEU A 175 -31.85 33.52 12.38
N ARG A 176 -31.73 34.14 13.56
CA ARG A 176 -30.85 35.28 13.80
C ARG A 176 -30.09 35.04 15.09
N ARG A 177 -28.76 35.02 15.01
CA ARG A 177 -27.90 34.80 16.17
C ARG A 177 -26.73 35.78 16.16
N ARG A 178 -26.41 36.37 17.31
CA ARG A 178 -25.26 37.25 17.50
C ARG A 178 -24.41 36.79 18.68
N PHE A 179 -23.10 36.68 18.44
CA PHE A 179 -22.09 36.53 19.49
C PHE A 179 -21.29 37.83 19.61
N ALA A 180 -21.18 38.36 20.83
CA ALA A 180 -20.25 39.45 21.13
C ALA A 180 -18.85 38.91 21.39
N PHE A 181 -17.84 39.64 20.94
CA PHE A 181 -16.43 39.30 21.11
C PHE A 181 -15.92 39.59 22.53
N THR A 182 -16.54 38.96 23.53
CA THR A 182 -16.22 39.08 24.96
C THR A 182 -14.99 38.26 25.40
N ALA A 183 -14.44 37.44 24.51
CA ALA A 183 -13.22 36.67 24.71
C ALA A 183 -12.36 36.66 23.43
N ALA A 184 -11.32 35.83 23.40
CA ALA A 184 -10.60 35.53 22.15
C ALA A 184 -11.59 35.03 21.10
N ALA A 185 -11.48 35.55 19.88
CA ALA A 185 -12.35 35.24 18.75
C ALA A 185 -11.60 35.51 17.44
N VAL A 186 -12.00 34.86 16.34
CA VAL A 186 -11.64 35.29 14.98
C VAL A 186 -12.35 36.62 14.69
N ARG A 187 -11.56 37.67 14.43
CA ARG A 187 -12.05 39.07 14.30
C ARG A 187 -11.78 39.70 12.93
N VAL A 188 -11.18 38.94 12.02
CA VAL A 188 -10.87 39.37 10.65
C VAL A 188 -11.17 38.23 9.69
N GLY A 189 -11.46 38.55 8.43
CA GLY A 189 -11.65 37.53 7.41
C GLY A 189 -11.99 38.11 6.04
N ARG A 190 -12.24 37.22 5.08
CA ARG A 190 -12.74 37.51 3.73
C ARG A 190 -14.10 36.87 3.52
N PRO A 191 -14.98 37.44 2.68
CA PRO A 191 -16.20 36.79 2.24
C PRO A 191 -15.91 35.42 1.63
N ALA A 192 -16.67 34.40 2.03
CA ALA A 192 -16.49 33.04 1.55
C ALA A 192 -17.81 32.27 1.47
N LEU A 193 -17.81 31.21 0.68
CA LEU A 193 -18.84 30.17 0.64
C LEU A 193 -18.28 28.87 1.22
N ARG A 194 -19.13 28.09 1.87
CA ARG A 194 -18.68 26.88 2.57
C ARG A 194 -19.64 25.72 2.37
N VAL A 195 -19.11 24.55 2.06
CA VAL A 195 -19.84 23.31 1.81
C VAL A 195 -19.13 22.10 2.42
N SER A 196 -19.88 21.13 2.91
CA SER A 196 -19.42 19.76 3.17
C SER A 196 -20.65 18.87 3.09
N GLY A 197 -20.71 17.96 2.13
CA GLY A 197 -21.81 16.99 2.04
C GLY A 197 -23.17 17.51 1.56
N ILE A 198 -23.42 18.82 1.38
CA ILE A 198 -24.64 19.34 0.74
C ILE A 198 -24.34 19.83 -0.68
N MET A 199 -25.10 19.34 -1.67
CA MET A 199 -25.12 19.83 -3.04
C MET A 199 -26.15 20.93 -3.21
N GLY A 200 -25.84 21.92 -4.03
CA GLY A 200 -26.77 23.02 -4.28
C GLY A 200 -26.17 24.10 -5.16
N VAL A 201 -26.89 25.23 -5.20
CA VAL A 201 -26.56 26.37 -6.04
C VAL A 201 -26.61 27.65 -5.21
N TYR A 202 -25.55 28.44 -5.30
CA TYR A 202 -25.50 29.80 -4.79
C TYR A 202 -25.78 30.79 -5.92
N GLY A 203 -26.72 31.70 -5.68
CA GLY A 203 -27.03 32.84 -6.54
C GLY A 203 -27.07 34.14 -5.73
N ALA A 204 -27.11 35.27 -6.44
CA ALA A 204 -27.16 36.61 -5.84
C ALA A 204 -26.15 36.80 -4.70
N VAL A 205 -24.91 36.33 -4.90
CA VAL A 205 -23.84 36.44 -3.91
C VAL A 205 -23.39 37.89 -3.82
N ARG A 206 -23.38 38.45 -2.62
CA ARG A 206 -23.02 39.84 -2.36
C ARG A 206 -22.13 39.93 -1.14
N ALA A 207 -21.25 40.93 -1.12
CA ALA A 207 -20.46 41.21 0.05
C ALA A 207 -20.17 42.70 0.18
N ALA A 208 -19.84 43.10 1.41
CA ALA A 208 -19.31 44.39 1.75
C ALA A 208 -18.20 44.21 2.77
N TRP A 209 -17.17 45.03 2.69
CA TRP A 209 -16.07 45.04 3.65
C TRP A 209 -15.63 46.47 3.94
N ALA A 210 -15.17 46.69 5.16
CA ALA A 210 -14.61 47.94 5.62
C ALA A 210 -13.55 47.65 6.68
N GLN A 211 -12.77 48.66 7.06
CA GLN A 211 -11.68 48.50 8.03
C GLN A 211 -10.72 47.37 7.59
N PRO A 212 -10.05 47.54 6.43
CA PRO A 212 -9.07 46.57 5.98
C PRO A 212 -8.06 46.37 7.10
N ALA A 213 -7.93 45.13 7.53
CA ALA A 213 -6.88 44.76 8.44
C ALA A 213 -5.60 44.70 7.62
N THR A 214 -4.47 45.09 8.22
CA THR A 214 -3.20 44.65 7.67
C THR A 214 -3.29 43.13 7.57
N GLU A 215 -2.95 42.56 6.42
CA GLU A 215 -2.43 41.20 6.41
C GLU A 215 -1.16 41.27 7.28
N GLN A 216 -1.31 41.23 8.61
CA GLN A 216 -0.41 40.42 9.40
C GLN A 216 -0.57 39.08 8.73
N ALA A 217 0.28 38.78 7.73
CA ALA A 217 0.52 37.43 7.26
C ALA A 217 0.53 36.65 8.55
N ALA A 218 -0.53 35.85 8.80
CA ALA A 218 -0.74 35.23 10.10
C ALA A 218 0.61 34.61 10.42
N SER A 219 1.35 35.24 11.34
CA SER A 219 2.81 35.23 11.21
C SER A 219 3.17 33.80 11.52
N GLN A 220 3.40 33.02 10.47
CA GLN A 220 3.85 31.66 10.65
C GLN A 220 5.06 31.83 11.54
N PRO A 221 5.08 31.16 12.70
CA PRO A 221 6.15 31.34 13.65
C PRO A 221 7.45 31.24 12.87
N PRO A 222 8.37 32.21 13.02
CA PRO A 222 9.54 32.32 12.16
C PRO A 222 10.23 30.97 12.12
N VAL A 223 10.41 30.43 10.92
CA VAL A 223 11.03 29.12 10.75
C VAL A 223 12.44 29.21 11.35
N PRO A 224 12.78 28.33 12.32
CA PRO A 224 14.12 28.33 12.91
C PRO A 224 15.20 28.22 11.84
N ALA A 225 16.35 28.84 12.09
CA ALA A 225 17.50 28.70 11.21
C ALA A 225 17.86 27.22 11.04
N PHE A 226 18.19 26.83 9.80
CA PHE A 226 18.51 25.45 9.49
C PHE A 226 19.76 24.97 10.25
N ASP A 227 19.61 23.90 11.03
CA ASP A 227 20.69 23.32 11.83
C ASP A 227 20.55 21.79 11.94
N VAL A 228 21.17 21.08 10.98
CA VAL A 228 21.37 19.63 11.05
C VAL A 228 22.82 19.31 11.38
N ALA A 229 23.04 18.43 12.37
CA ALA A 229 24.38 18.19 12.92
C ALA A 229 25.30 17.38 11.98
N ASN A 230 24.74 16.50 11.14
CA ASN A 230 25.51 15.49 10.39
C ASN A 230 25.77 15.86 8.92
N GLY A 231 25.86 17.15 8.60
CA GLY A 231 26.34 17.62 7.30
C GLY A 231 27.79 17.18 7.05
N VAL A 232 28.08 16.66 5.86
CA VAL A 232 29.39 16.17 5.43
C VAL A 232 30.26 17.34 5.00
N SER A 233 31.27 17.67 5.81
CA SER A 233 32.03 18.90 5.61
C SER A 233 32.91 18.94 4.36
N ASP A 234 33.41 17.78 3.94
CA ASP A 234 34.32 17.65 2.80
C ASP A 234 33.57 17.63 1.45
N VAL A 235 32.24 17.47 1.49
CA VAL A 235 31.38 17.60 0.32
C VAL A 235 30.72 18.97 0.40
N ARG A 236 31.11 19.88 -0.51
CA ARG A 236 30.65 21.27 -0.54
C ARG A 236 30.14 21.67 -1.90
N ASP A 237 29.22 22.61 -1.91
CA ASP A 237 28.66 23.24 -3.09
C ASP A 237 27.97 24.58 -2.68
N GLU A 238 27.49 25.40 -3.60
CA GLU A 238 26.78 26.68 -3.32
C GLU A 238 25.68 26.61 -2.23
N ALA A 239 25.76 27.48 -1.22
CA ALA A 239 24.72 27.58 -0.18
C ALA A 239 23.56 28.46 -0.66
N THR A 240 22.51 27.84 -1.21
CA THR A 240 21.35 28.54 -1.78
C THR A 240 20.26 28.87 -0.75
N GLY A 241 20.40 28.38 0.49
CA GLY A 241 19.34 28.44 1.50
C GLY A 241 18.30 27.32 1.39
N PHE A 242 18.39 26.44 0.39
CA PHE A 242 17.46 25.32 0.16
C PHE A 242 18.20 24.05 -0.21
N PHE A 243 17.52 22.91 -0.09
CA PHE A 243 18.05 21.64 -0.55
C PHE A 243 18.16 21.57 -2.07
N ARG A 244 19.20 20.89 -2.54
CA ARG A 244 19.36 20.55 -3.96
C ARG A 244 20.15 19.27 -4.13
N VAL A 245 20.16 18.75 -5.35
CA VAL A 245 20.87 17.52 -5.67
C VAL A 245 21.91 17.76 -6.75
N VAL A 246 23.12 17.26 -6.53
CA VAL A 246 24.23 17.42 -7.49
C VAL A 246 24.97 16.12 -7.70
N LYS A 247 25.40 15.90 -8.94
CA LYS A 247 26.35 14.83 -9.28
C LYS A 247 27.75 15.39 -9.20
N LYS A 248 28.58 14.85 -8.31
CA LYS A 248 29.98 15.23 -8.16
C LYS A 248 30.85 14.57 -9.23
N SER A 249 32.09 15.03 -9.36
CA SER A 249 33.04 14.59 -10.40
C SER A 249 33.41 13.10 -10.29
N ASP A 250 33.26 12.51 -9.11
CA ASP A 250 33.43 11.07 -8.87
C ASP A 250 32.22 10.22 -9.31
N GLY A 251 31.21 10.87 -9.89
CA GLY A 251 29.98 10.25 -10.37
C GLY A 251 28.89 10.07 -9.30
N ARG A 252 29.14 10.41 -8.03
CA ARG A 252 28.15 10.25 -6.95
C ARG A 252 27.19 11.42 -6.89
N TRP A 253 25.91 11.10 -6.72
CA TRP A 253 24.90 12.06 -6.36
C TRP A 253 24.96 12.38 -4.86
N TRP A 254 24.73 13.63 -4.53
CA TRP A 254 24.66 14.15 -3.18
C TRP A 254 23.46 15.08 -3.03
N ALA A 255 22.75 14.95 -1.91
CA ALA A 255 21.92 16.04 -1.43
C ALA A 255 22.86 17.11 -0.85
N ILE A 256 22.63 18.36 -1.20
CA ILE A 256 23.30 19.52 -0.64
C ILE A 256 22.28 20.24 0.23
N ASP A 257 22.62 20.45 1.49
CA ASP A 257 21.79 21.14 2.46
C ASP A 257 21.79 22.66 2.23
N PRO A 258 20.87 23.42 2.86
CA PRO A 258 20.79 24.88 2.76
C PRO A 258 22.09 25.64 3.02
N LEU A 259 23.02 25.05 3.77
CA LEU A 259 24.31 25.62 4.14
C LEU A 259 25.43 25.23 3.16
N GLY A 260 25.09 24.56 2.05
CA GLY A 260 26.04 24.15 1.02
C GLY A 260 26.83 22.88 1.36
N ARG A 261 26.40 22.10 2.35
CA ARG A 261 27.08 20.89 2.82
C ARG A 261 26.44 19.64 2.22
N GLY A 262 27.24 18.65 1.87
CA GLY A 262 26.71 17.34 1.47
C GLY A 262 25.94 16.69 2.61
N LEU A 263 24.86 15.98 2.32
CA LEU A 263 24.06 15.28 3.32
C LEU A 263 23.73 13.88 2.81
N VAL A 264 23.83 12.89 3.70
CA VAL A 264 23.27 11.55 3.48
C VAL A 264 21.91 11.51 4.16
N LEU A 265 20.86 11.17 3.41
CA LEU A 265 19.50 11.17 3.94
C LEU A 265 19.26 9.87 4.71
N LEU A 266 19.02 9.99 6.01
CA LEU A 266 18.81 8.88 6.92
C LEU A 266 17.48 9.11 7.62
N GLY A 267 16.40 8.68 6.98
CA GLY A 267 15.05 8.93 7.43
C GLY A 267 14.38 7.74 8.10
N VAL A 268 13.24 8.03 8.71
CA VAL A 268 12.33 7.05 9.30
C VAL A 268 10.90 7.47 9.03
N ASP A 269 10.05 6.51 8.67
CA ASP A 269 8.64 6.76 8.42
C ASP A 269 7.76 6.58 9.66
N HIS A 270 6.59 7.19 9.63
CA HIS A 270 5.49 7.04 10.58
C HIS A 270 5.87 7.35 12.03
N VAL A 271 6.82 8.27 12.27
CA VAL A 271 7.14 8.78 13.61
C VAL A 271 5.97 9.63 14.12
N SER A 272 5.03 8.99 14.78
CA SER A 272 3.79 9.62 15.26
C SER A 272 3.46 9.20 16.68
N TYR A 273 2.85 10.12 17.43
CA TYR A 273 2.38 9.85 18.79
C TYR A 273 1.28 8.77 18.84
N HIS A 274 0.53 8.61 17.75
CA HIS A 274 -0.62 7.71 17.73
C HIS A 274 -0.27 6.30 17.24
N GLY A 275 0.71 6.15 16.34
CA GLY A 275 0.94 4.90 15.62
C GLY A 275 -0.25 4.55 14.72
N HIS A 276 -0.28 3.32 14.21
CA HIS A 276 -1.36 2.85 13.36
C HIS A 276 -2.65 2.56 14.15
N TRP A 277 -3.79 2.83 13.50
CA TRP A 277 -5.10 2.40 13.97
C TRP A 277 -5.25 0.88 13.83
N CYS A 278 -6.02 0.26 14.72
CA CYS A 278 -6.43 -1.13 14.59
C CYS A 278 -7.97 -1.20 14.50
N GLU A 279 -8.49 -1.59 13.33
CA GLU A 279 -9.93 -1.71 13.09
C GLU A 279 -10.62 -2.63 14.12
N LYS A 280 -10.01 -3.78 14.41
CA LYS A 280 -10.58 -4.76 15.36
C LYS A 280 -10.66 -4.23 16.80
N LEU A 281 -9.74 -3.35 17.20
CA LEU A 281 -9.74 -2.74 18.53
C LEU A 281 -10.62 -1.50 18.61
N GLY A 282 -10.86 -0.82 17.48
CA GLY A 282 -11.55 0.47 17.46
C GLY A 282 -10.73 1.61 18.07
N TYR A 283 -9.40 1.46 18.16
CA TYR A 283 -8.46 2.52 18.57
C TYR A 283 -7.03 2.24 18.05
N ALA A 284 -6.16 3.25 18.12
CA ALA A 284 -4.72 3.09 17.89
C ALA A 284 -4.02 2.69 19.21
N PRO A 285 -3.48 1.46 19.33
CA PRO A 285 -3.01 0.93 20.61
C PRO A 285 -1.74 1.62 21.13
N TYR A 286 -0.77 1.94 20.26
CA TYR A 286 0.42 2.74 20.62
C TYR A 286 0.01 4.12 21.18
N GLY A 287 -0.90 4.82 20.50
CA GLY A 287 -1.42 6.11 20.94
C GLY A 287 -2.16 6.05 22.26
N LYS A 288 -2.86 4.94 22.56
CA LYS A 288 -3.48 4.72 23.87
C LYS A 288 -2.42 4.57 24.96
N LYS A 289 -1.41 3.73 24.73
CA LYS A 289 -0.31 3.51 25.67
C LYS A 289 0.51 4.78 25.90
N ASN A 290 0.74 5.60 24.87
CA ASN A 290 1.42 6.88 25.03
C ASN A 290 0.63 7.85 25.92
N ARG A 291 -0.71 7.92 25.79
CA ARG A 291 -1.54 8.73 26.69
C ARG A 291 -1.48 8.28 28.15
N GLU A 292 -1.22 7.00 28.39
CA GLU A 292 -1.06 6.46 29.74
C GLU A 292 0.37 6.68 30.27
N LYS A 293 1.38 6.63 29.39
CA LYS A 293 2.81 6.72 29.72
C LYS A 293 3.30 8.16 29.96
N TYR A 294 2.90 9.11 29.13
CA TYR A 294 3.44 10.48 29.14
C TYR A 294 2.47 11.46 29.78
N ALA A 295 3.00 12.48 30.46
CA ALA A 295 2.18 13.55 31.01
C ALA A 295 1.49 14.37 29.89
N ASP A 296 2.20 14.57 28.77
CA ASP A 296 1.70 15.21 27.57
C ASP A 296 2.44 14.73 26.31
N GLN A 297 1.95 15.15 25.14
CA GLN A 297 2.58 14.81 23.86
C GLN A 297 3.98 15.43 23.69
N ALA A 298 4.25 16.57 24.34
CA ALA A 298 5.56 17.24 24.23
C ALA A 298 6.67 16.46 24.94
N GLU A 299 6.34 15.69 25.98
CA GLU A 299 7.27 14.75 26.61
C GLU A 299 7.65 13.61 25.65
N TRP A 300 6.67 12.98 24.99
CA TRP A 300 6.94 11.98 23.95
C TRP A 300 7.79 12.56 22.82
N GLU A 301 7.53 13.80 22.39
CA GLU A 301 8.32 14.45 21.35
C GLU A 301 9.79 14.63 21.77
N ARG A 302 10.05 15.05 23.02
CA ARG A 302 11.41 15.21 23.53
C ARG A 302 12.16 13.87 23.58
N GLU A 303 11.52 12.83 24.11
CA GLU A 303 12.10 11.47 24.17
C GLU A 303 12.35 10.91 22.76
N THR A 304 11.37 11.04 21.87
CA THR A 304 11.44 10.54 20.49
C THR A 304 12.50 11.28 19.68
N LEU A 305 12.54 12.61 19.74
CA LEU A 305 13.57 13.40 19.06
C LEU A 305 14.97 13.09 19.58
N GLY A 306 15.12 12.90 20.89
CA GLY A 306 16.37 12.48 21.50
C GLY A 306 16.86 11.14 20.94
N ARG A 307 15.96 10.14 20.84
CA ARG A 307 16.25 8.83 20.26
C ARG A 307 16.64 8.92 18.80
N LEU A 308 15.86 9.61 17.96
CA LEU A 308 16.14 9.72 16.53
C LEU A 308 17.52 10.33 16.27
N LYS A 309 17.84 11.42 16.97
CA LYS A 309 19.16 12.07 16.86
C LYS A 309 20.28 11.20 17.40
N GLN A 310 20.07 10.53 18.53
CA GLN A 310 21.04 9.59 19.09
C GLN A 310 21.35 8.47 18.10
N TRP A 311 20.32 7.88 17.50
CA TRP A 311 20.46 6.80 16.52
C TRP A 311 20.97 7.27 15.16
N GLY A 312 21.16 8.58 14.98
CA GLY A 312 21.78 9.17 13.79
C GLY A 312 20.82 9.45 12.63
N PHE A 313 19.52 9.26 12.82
CA PHE A 313 18.51 9.71 11.87
C PHE A 313 18.51 11.24 11.78
N ASN A 314 18.39 11.76 10.56
CA ASN A 314 18.40 13.19 10.29
C ASN A 314 17.21 13.65 9.44
N MET A 315 16.30 12.75 9.09
CA MET A 315 15.15 13.05 8.25
C MET A 315 13.87 12.41 8.80
N LEU A 316 12.78 13.16 8.74
CA LEU A 316 11.42 12.69 8.94
C LEU A 316 10.86 12.31 7.56
N GLY A 317 10.60 11.01 7.36
CA GLY A 317 10.02 10.48 6.12
C GLY A 317 8.51 10.67 6.07
N ALA A 318 7.81 9.75 5.42
CA ALA A 318 6.36 9.78 5.29
C ALA A 318 5.65 9.62 6.64
N GLY A 319 4.49 10.27 6.82
CA GLY A 319 3.61 10.03 7.98
C GLY A 319 4.16 10.48 9.35
N CYS A 320 5.18 11.34 9.38
CA CYS A 320 5.76 11.85 10.63
C CYS A 320 4.98 13.02 11.23
N SER A 321 5.03 13.15 12.57
CA SER A 321 4.32 14.21 13.30
C SER A 321 4.88 15.61 12.97
N PRO A 322 4.03 16.60 12.61
CA PRO A 322 4.48 17.97 12.35
C PRO A 322 5.22 18.62 13.53
N ARG A 323 4.94 18.20 14.77
CA ARG A 323 5.55 18.75 16.00
C ARG A 323 7.03 18.39 16.18
N LEU A 324 7.56 17.50 15.34
CA LEU A 324 8.98 17.13 15.30
C LEU A 324 9.78 17.94 14.28
N LYS A 325 9.12 18.66 13.36
CA LYS A 325 9.77 19.47 12.31
C LYS A 325 10.56 20.62 12.94
N HIS A 326 11.55 21.15 12.19
CA HIS A 326 12.39 22.29 12.57
C HIS A 326 13.19 22.12 13.87
N ARG A 327 13.43 20.88 14.30
CA ARG A 327 14.11 20.57 15.56
C ARG A 327 15.36 19.72 15.34
N GLY A 328 16.09 19.97 14.25
CA GLY A 328 17.32 19.25 13.90
C GLY A 328 17.10 17.99 13.06
N LEU A 329 15.93 17.88 12.41
CA LEU A 329 15.60 16.85 11.43
C LEU A 329 15.05 17.53 10.18
N VAL A 330 15.55 17.12 9.01
CA VAL A 330 14.99 17.42 7.70
C VAL A 330 13.58 16.83 7.61
N HIS A 331 12.68 17.41 6.82
CA HIS A 331 11.35 16.84 6.65
C HIS A 331 10.91 16.81 5.18
N THR A 332 9.90 16.00 4.91
CA THR A 332 9.22 15.91 3.61
C THR A 332 7.73 16.15 3.77
N GLU A 333 7.08 16.61 2.71
CA GLU A 333 5.63 16.77 2.66
C GLU A 333 4.98 15.84 1.65
N PHE A 334 3.76 15.41 1.97
CA PHE A 334 3.00 14.45 1.17
C PHE A 334 1.81 15.13 0.50
N LEU A 335 1.76 15.11 -0.84
CA LEU A 335 0.70 15.79 -1.59
C LEU A 335 -0.52 14.92 -1.87
N ASN A 336 -0.38 13.59 -1.97
CA ASN A 336 -1.47 12.62 -2.23
C ASN A 336 -2.40 13.01 -3.39
N ILE A 337 -1.88 13.64 -4.45
CA ILE A 337 -2.71 14.23 -5.51
C ILE A 337 -3.58 13.15 -6.17
N GLY A 338 -2.98 12.06 -6.62
CA GLY A 338 -3.66 10.98 -7.32
C GLY A 338 -4.52 10.14 -6.40
N SER A 339 -3.99 9.78 -5.22
CA SER A 339 -4.70 8.95 -4.25
C SER A 339 -5.95 9.63 -3.69
N ASP A 340 -5.86 10.93 -3.34
CA ASP A 340 -7.01 11.70 -2.84
C ASP A 340 -8.06 11.87 -3.95
N LEU A 341 -7.63 12.17 -5.18
CA LEU A 341 -8.52 12.31 -6.34
C LEU A 341 -9.31 11.02 -6.62
N ALA A 342 -8.64 9.88 -6.57
CA ALA A 342 -9.28 8.58 -6.79
C ALA A 342 -10.32 8.22 -5.70
N THR A 343 -10.35 8.91 -4.55
CA THR A 343 -11.42 8.66 -3.56
C THR A 343 -12.78 9.21 -3.98
N LEU A 344 -12.85 10.07 -5.00
CA LEU A 344 -14.05 10.82 -5.37
C LEU A 344 -15.02 10.02 -6.26
N GLY A 345 -14.65 8.81 -6.65
CA GLY A 345 -15.51 7.88 -7.39
C GLY A 345 -15.12 7.71 -8.86
N ASP A 346 -15.91 6.92 -9.58
CA ASP A 346 -15.55 6.36 -10.90
C ASP A 346 -15.06 7.40 -11.92
N GLU A 347 -15.66 8.60 -11.96
CA GLU A 347 -15.29 9.71 -12.85
C GLU A 347 -13.83 10.20 -12.64
N TYR A 348 -13.30 10.08 -11.43
CA TYR A 348 -12.01 10.63 -11.00
C TYR A 348 -10.90 9.59 -10.92
N GLU A 349 -11.17 8.33 -11.25
CA GLU A 349 -10.22 7.22 -11.15
C GLU A 349 -10.16 6.37 -12.41
N ILE A 350 -9.02 5.76 -12.69
CA ILE A 350 -8.89 4.64 -13.62
C ILE A 350 -9.01 3.31 -12.86
N THR A 351 -8.40 3.21 -11.68
CA THR A 351 -8.59 2.08 -10.76
C THR A 351 -9.01 2.57 -9.37
N PRO A 352 -9.92 1.84 -8.69
CA PRO A 352 -10.49 2.28 -7.43
C PRO A 352 -9.51 2.35 -6.27
N ASN A 353 -9.69 3.35 -5.43
CA ASN A 353 -9.03 3.43 -4.14
C ASN A 353 -9.69 2.46 -3.14
N GLU A 354 -9.09 1.29 -2.95
CA GLU A 354 -9.56 0.24 -2.05
C GLU A 354 -9.02 0.40 -0.63
N ARG A 355 -8.54 1.61 -0.26
CA ARG A 355 -7.94 1.93 1.04
C ARG A 355 -6.74 1.03 1.39
N ARG A 356 -5.99 0.64 0.38
CA ARG A 356 -4.72 -0.10 0.49
C ARG A 356 -3.74 0.38 -0.59
N PRO A 357 -2.43 0.26 -0.38
CA PRO A 357 -1.45 0.59 -1.40
C PRO A 357 -1.68 -0.21 -2.69
N CYS A 358 -1.16 0.28 -3.82
CA CYS A 358 -1.23 -0.41 -5.11
C CYS A 358 -2.65 -0.64 -5.67
N SER A 359 -3.68 0.02 -5.13
CA SER A 359 -5.07 -0.15 -5.58
C SER A 359 -5.56 0.96 -6.51
N ALA A 360 -5.21 2.21 -6.20
CA ALA A 360 -5.73 3.40 -6.84
C ALA A 360 -4.87 3.87 -8.02
N PHE A 361 -5.51 4.43 -9.04
CA PHE A 361 -4.86 5.23 -10.08
C PHE A 361 -5.80 6.36 -10.50
N PRO A 362 -5.37 7.63 -10.50
CA PRO A 362 -6.25 8.76 -10.79
C PRO A 362 -6.61 8.86 -12.28
N ASN A 363 -7.79 9.43 -12.56
CA ASN A 363 -8.14 9.86 -13.90
C ASN A 363 -7.43 11.18 -14.25
N VAL A 364 -6.19 11.08 -14.72
CA VAL A 364 -5.39 12.26 -15.12
C VAL A 364 -5.98 13.01 -16.31
N PHE A 365 -6.90 12.40 -17.06
CA PHE A 365 -7.58 12.99 -18.21
C PHE A 365 -8.86 13.74 -17.86
N HIS A 366 -9.24 13.75 -16.58
CA HIS A 366 -10.35 14.57 -16.11
C HIS A 366 -10.07 16.06 -16.40
N PRO A 367 -11.04 16.85 -16.90
CA PRO A 367 -10.83 18.26 -17.25
C PRO A 367 -10.34 19.09 -16.05
N ASP A 368 -10.79 18.76 -14.85
CA ASP A 368 -10.40 19.48 -13.63
C ASP A 368 -9.08 19.00 -13.02
N PHE A 369 -8.42 17.96 -13.57
CA PHE A 369 -7.19 17.40 -12.99
C PHE A 369 -6.10 18.47 -12.80
N GLU A 370 -5.88 19.30 -13.81
CA GLU A 370 -4.84 20.34 -13.74
C GLU A 370 -5.21 21.46 -12.77
N ALA A 371 -6.48 21.89 -12.76
CA ALA A 371 -6.95 22.87 -11.79
C ALA A 371 -6.83 22.33 -10.36
N TYR A 372 -7.14 21.06 -10.15
CA TYR A 372 -6.98 20.37 -8.88
C TYR A 372 -5.51 20.29 -8.45
N CYS A 373 -4.59 19.97 -9.36
CA CYS A 373 -3.15 19.98 -9.07
C CYS A 373 -2.67 21.38 -8.62
N ARG A 374 -3.11 22.45 -9.29
CA ARG A 374 -2.82 23.84 -8.87
C ARG A 374 -3.39 24.16 -7.50
N TYR A 375 -4.62 23.72 -7.22
CA TYR A 375 -5.23 23.88 -5.91
C TYR A 375 -4.44 23.15 -4.81
N VAL A 376 -4.05 21.90 -5.03
CA VAL A 376 -3.24 21.13 -4.07
C VAL A 376 -1.87 21.80 -3.87
N ALA A 377 -1.17 22.19 -4.94
CA ALA A 377 0.10 22.88 -4.83
C ALA A 377 -0.02 24.20 -4.04
N ARG A 378 -1.04 25.02 -4.33
CA ARG A 378 -1.27 26.28 -3.61
C ARG A 378 -1.58 26.07 -2.12
N THR A 379 -2.32 25.02 -1.77
CA THR A 379 -2.72 24.76 -0.38
C THR A 379 -1.69 23.99 0.43
N ARG A 380 -0.88 23.13 -0.21
CA ARG A 380 0.06 22.22 0.46
C ARG A 380 1.54 22.53 0.18
N CYS A 381 1.89 23.23 -0.90
CA CYS A 381 3.28 23.62 -1.19
C CYS A 381 3.56 25.08 -0.82
N GLN A 382 2.71 26.03 -1.26
CA GLN A 382 2.95 27.47 -1.05
C GLN A 382 3.25 27.85 0.42
N PRO A 383 2.60 27.25 1.45
CA PRO A 383 2.93 27.55 2.85
C PRO A 383 4.36 27.18 3.27
N HIS A 384 5.04 26.32 2.52
CA HIS A 384 6.39 25.84 2.82
C HIS A 384 7.46 26.38 1.87
N ARG A 385 7.11 27.25 0.91
CA ARG A 385 8.03 27.69 -0.17
C ARG A 385 9.33 28.34 0.31
N ASP A 386 9.31 28.86 1.54
CA ASP A 386 10.41 29.56 2.20
C ASP A 386 11.00 28.75 3.39
N ASP A 387 10.61 27.48 3.56
CA ASP A 387 11.07 26.61 4.67
C ASP A 387 12.39 25.90 4.32
N PRO A 388 13.56 26.31 4.86
CA PRO A 388 14.83 25.70 4.50
C PRO A 388 14.97 24.25 4.99
N TRP A 389 14.09 23.74 5.86
CA TRP A 389 14.16 22.37 6.38
C TRP A 389 13.46 21.34 5.49
N LEU A 390 12.64 21.80 4.53
CA LEU A 390 11.91 20.92 3.64
C LEU A 390 12.84 20.35 2.56
N PHE A 391 12.97 19.03 2.48
CA PHE A 391 13.70 18.40 1.39
C PHE A 391 12.92 18.47 0.07
N GLY A 392 11.62 18.18 0.13
CA GLY A 392 10.75 18.20 -1.04
C GLY A 392 9.40 17.54 -0.83
N TYR A 393 8.65 17.43 -1.93
CA TYR A 393 7.29 16.92 -1.98
C TYR A 393 7.21 15.54 -2.62
N PHE A 394 6.66 14.56 -1.91
CA PHE A 394 6.12 13.36 -2.53
C PHE A 394 4.79 13.69 -3.21
N ILE A 395 4.64 13.32 -4.48
CA ILE A 395 3.40 13.55 -5.25
C ILE A 395 2.32 12.56 -4.77
N ASP A 396 2.65 11.27 -4.71
CA ASP A 396 1.79 10.16 -4.29
C ASP A 396 2.61 8.99 -3.71
N ASN A 397 1.90 7.95 -3.24
CA ASN A 397 2.46 6.68 -2.78
C ASN A 397 1.86 5.52 -3.57
N GLU A 398 2.69 4.66 -4.16
CA GLU A 398 2.31 3.34 -4.67
C GLU A 398 1.03 3.29 -5.52
N LEU A 399 0.90 4.20 -6.49
CA LEU A 399 -0.19 4.17 -7.46
C LEU A 399 -0.15 2.89 -8.31
N ALA A 400 -1.31 2.41 -8.75
CA ALA A 400 -1.47 1.19 -9.54
C ALA A 400 -1.10 1.39 -11.03
N TRP A 401 0.16 1.71 -11.34
CA TRP A 401 0.64 2.01 -12.69
C TRP A 401 0.40 0.89 -13.72
N TRP A 402 0.25 -0.36 -13.28
CA TRP A 402 -0.07 -1.52 -14.14
C TRP A 402 -1.58 -1.72 -14.34
N GLY A 403 -2.44 -0.84 -13.82
CA GLY A 403 -3.89 -0.94 -13.92
C GLY A 403 -4.48 -2.23 -13.33
N ARG A 404 -3.72 -2.94 -12.48
CA ARG A 404 -4.05 -4.28 -11.96
C ARG A 404 -4.09 -5.39 -13.02
N GLY A 405 -3.35 -5.20 -14.12
CA GLY A 405 -3.10 -6.19 -15.17
C GLY A 405 -1.60 -6.37 -15.46
N ALA A 406 -1.26 -6.66 -16.72
CA ALA A 406 0.14 -6.74 -17.14
C ALA A 406 0.83 -5.36 -17.04
N PRO A 407 2.13 -5.27 -16.68
CA PRO A 407 2.81 -3.99 -16.46
C PRO A 407 2.75 -2.99 -17.62
N ASP A 408 2.68 -3.47 -18.86
CA ASP A 408 2.72 -2.67 -20.09
C ASP A 408 1.35 -2.43 -20.72
N THR A 409 0.33 -3.24 -20.40
CA THR A 409 -1.01 -3.12 -21.02
C THR A 409 -2.15 -2.92 -20.04
N GLY A 410 -1.95 -3.23 -18.75
CA GLY A 410 -3.05 -3.36 -17.81
C GLY A 410 -3.78 -2.04 -17.52
N LEU A 411 -3.09 -0.89 -17.56
CA LEU A 411 -3.73 0.42 -17.42
C LEU A 411 -4.66 0.75 -18.59
N PHE A 412 -4.24 0.42 -19.82
CA PHE A 412 -5.10 0.51 -21.01
C PHE A 412 -6.33 -0.38 -20.85
N ASP A 413 -6.13 -1.64 -20.44
CA ASP A 413 -7.21 -2.60 -20.27
C ASP A 413 -8.17 -2.20 -19.13
N ALA A 414 -7.69 -1.49 -18.10
CA ALA A 414 -8.52 -0.91 -17.06
C ALA A 414 -9.41 0.23 -17.59
N VAL A 415 -8.86 1.13 -18.42
CA VAL A 415 -9.62 2.22 -19.04
C VAL A 415 -10.69 1.70 -20.00
N MET A 416 -10.42 0.63 -20.74
CA MET A 416 -11.40 0.04 -21.66
C MET A 416 -12.71 -0.36 -20.95
N LYS A 417 -12.63 -0.77 -19.68
CA LYS A 417 -13.80 -1.16 -18.87
C LYS A 417 -14.65 0.01 -18.37
N LYS A 418 -14.17 1.25 -18.53
CA LYS A 418 -14.92 2.43 -18.09
C LYS A 418 -16.08 2.72 -19.03
N ASP A 419 -17.03 3.51 -18.53
CA ASP A 419 -18.18 3.99 -19.31
C ASP A 419 -17.74 4.79 -20.56
N PRO A 420 -18.48 4.74 -21.69
CA PRO A 420 -18.21 5.54 -22.88
C PRO A 420 -17.99 7.05 -22.61
N ALA A 421 -18.67 7.63 -21.63
CA ALA A 421 -18.56 9.04 -21.26
C ALA A 421 -17.30 9.35 -20.43
N HIS A 422 -16.67 8.33 -19.84
CA HIS A 422 -15.50 8.50 -18.98
C HIS A 422 -14.33 9.11 -19.77
N THR A 423 -13.78 10.20 -19.24
CA THR A 423 -12.80 11.04 -19.96
C THR A 423 -11.50 10.31 -20.29
N ALA A 424 -11.03 9.38 -19.44
CA ALA A 424 -9.88 8.54 -19.79
C ALA A 424 -10.13 7.66 -21.01
N LYS A 425 -11.36 7.15 -21.18
CA LYS A 425 -11.72 6.29 -22.33
C LYS A 425 -11.78 7.09 -23.62
N ARG A 426 -12.32 8.30 -23.56
CA ARG A 426 -12.29 9.26 -24.67
C ARG A 426 -10.86 9.65 -25.04
N ALA A 427 -9.99 9.89 -24.05
CA ALA A 427 -8.59 10.18 -24.27
C ALA A 427 -7.84 9.00 -24.90
N LEU A 428 -8.11 7.77 -24.45
CA LEU A 428 -7.58 6.55 -25.05
C LEU A 428 -8.00 6.42 -26.52
N THR A 429 -9.29 6.58 -26.83
CA THR A 429 -9.81 6.53 -28.20
C THR A 429 -9.15 7.58 -29.10
N ALA A 430 -9.01 8.81 -28.60
CA ALA A 430 -8.34 9.89 -29.32
C ALA A 430 -6.85 9.58 -29.57
N LEU A 431 -6.15 9.03 -28.57
CA LEU A 431 -4.75 8.62 -28.71
C LEU A 431 -4.59 7.50 -29.74
N MET A 432 -5.50 6.52 -29.76
CA MET A 432 -5.48 5.46 -30.77
C MET A 432 -5.73 6.03 -32.17
N SER A 433 -6.71 6.91 -32.33
CA SER A 433 -6.94 7.60 -33.61
C SER A 433 -5.69 8.34 -34.09
N ALA A 434 -5.05 9.11 -33.19
CA ALA A 434 -3.83 9.85 -33.50
C ALA A 434 -2.65 8.91 -33.87
N ARG A 435 -2.42 7.85 -33.09
CA ARG A 435 -1.33 6.90 -33.31
C ARG A 435 -1.41 6.25 -34.70
N PHE A 436 -2.61 5.90 -35.14
CA PHE A 436 -2.84 5.27 -36.44
C PHE A 436 -3.17 6.30 -37.55
N GLY A 437 -2.96 7.60 -37.31
CA GLY A 437 -3.18 8.66 -38.30
C GLY A 437 -4.62 8.75 -38.83
N GLY A 438 -5.60 8.40 -37.99
CA GLY A 438 -7.01 8.29 -38.38
C GLY A 438 -7.34 7.06 -39.25
N ASN A 439 -6.37 6.19 -39.54
CA ASN A 439 -6.57 5.00 -40.36
C ASN A 439 -7.11 3.82 -39.52
N VAL A 440 -8.44 3.68 -39.48
CA VAL A 440 -9.11 2.59 -38.74
C VAL A 440 -8.78 1.21 -39.31
N ALA A 441 -8.44 1.08 -40.60
CA ALA A 441 -8.07 -0.21 -41.19
C ALA A 441 -6.71 -0.70 -40.66
N ALA A 442 -5.75 0.21 -40.47
CA ALA A 442 -4.46 -0.11 -39.85
C ALA A 442 -4.64 -0.50 -38.36
N PHE A 443 -5.50 0.22 -37.63
CA PHE A 443 -5.88 -0.16 -36.27
C PHE A 443 -6.51 -1.56 -36.23
N ASN A 444 -7.48 -1.83 -37.11
CA ASN A 444 -8.14 -3.12 -37.21
C ASN A 444 -7.17 -4.27 -37.52
N ALA A 445 -6.18 -4.04 -38.38
CA ALA A 445 -5.13 -5.00 -38.66
C ALA A 445 -4.25 -5.29 -37.43
N ALA A 446 -3.89 -4.26 -36.67
CA ALA A 446 -3.07 -4.41 -35.46
C ALA A 446 -3.83 -5.11 -34.32
N PHE A 447 -5.10 -4.73 -34.09
CA PHE A 447 -5.88 -5.22 -32.96
C PHE A 447 -6.77 -6.42 -33.29
N GLY A 448 -6.86 -6.84 -34.56
CA GLY A 448 -7.74 -7.93 -34.98
C GLY A 448 -9.23 -7.58 -34.85
N THR A 449 -9.59 -6.32 -35.11
CA THR A 449 -10.96 -5.79 -34.97
C THR A 449 -11.59 -5.48 -36.34
N GLN A 450 -12.87 -5.14 -36.34
CA GLN A 450 -13.61 -4.70 -37.53
C GLN A 450 -14.36 -3.38 -37.27
N ALA A 451 -13.77 -2.50 -36.47
CA ALA A 451 -14.38 -1.21 -36.15
C ALA A 451 -14.51 -0.34 -37.40
N LYS A 452 -15.63 0.35 -37.58
CA LYS A 452 -15.86 1.23 -38.73
C LYS A 452 -15.17 2.58 -38.59
N ASN A 453 -14.96 3.02 -37.36
CA ASN A 453 -14.24 4.24 -36.98
C ASN A 453 -13.74 4.09 -35.54
N PHE A 454 -12.97 5.08 -35.07
CA PHE A 454 -12.45 5.05 -33.69
C PHE A 454 -13.53 5.27 -32.63
N ASP A 455 -14.65 5.95 -32.92
CA ASP A 455 -15.70 6.18 -31.91
C ASP A 455 -16.37 4.87 -31.45
N GLU A 456 -16.39 3.83 -32.30
CA GLU A 456 -16.86 2.50 -31.90
C GLU A 456 -16.06 1.89 -30.74
N LEU A 457 -14.82 2.35 -30.49
CA LEU A 457 -14.01 1.93 -29.33
C LEU A 457 -14.66 2.30 -28.00
N LEU A 458 -15.43 3.39 -27.95
CA LEU A 458 -16.08 3.85 -26.71
C LEU A 458 -17.08 2.81 -26.18
N GLY A 459 -17.71 2.04 -27.08
CA GLY A 459 -18.63 0.95 -26.74
C GLY A 459 -17.97 -0.39 -26.42
N LEU A 460 -16.65 -0.50 -26.57
CA LEU A 460 -15.92 -1.75 -26.29
C LEU A 460 -15.42 -1.77 -24.85
N GLU A 461 -15.43 -2.94 -24.21
CA GLU A 461 -14.88 -3.15 -22.87
C GLU A 461 -13.47 -3.78 -22.88
N ARG A 462 -13.06 -4.30 -24.03
CA ARG A 462 -11.76 -4.99 -24.21
C ARG A 462 -11.30 -4.91 -25.65
N LEU A 463 -9.99 -4.98 -25.84
CA LEU A 463 -9.35 -5.15 -27.14
C LEU A 463 -8.35 -6.30 -27.10
N PRO A 464 -8.24 -7.09 -28.19
CA PRO A 464 -7.29 -8.21 -28.25
C PRO A 464 -5.84 -7.74 -28.10
N HIS A 465 -5.00 -8.65 -27.62
CA HIS A 465 -3.53 -8.51 -27.67
C HIS A 465 -3.00 -9.25 -28.90
N ALA A 466 -3.50 -8.89 -30.09
CA ALA A 466 -3.36 -9.70 -31.30
C ALA A 466 -1.96 -9.61 -31.95
N THR A 467 -1.25 -8.49 -31.77
CA THR A 467 0.03 -8.22 -32.44
C THR A 467 0.98 -7.43 -31.54
N ASP A 468 2.26 -7.39 -31.90
CA ASP A 468 3.26 -6.53 -31.25
C ASP A 468 2.90 -5.04 -31.39
N GLU A 469 2.28 -4.62 -32.50
CA GLU A 469 1.82 -3.24 -32.68
C GLU A 469 0.67 -2.89 -31.72
N ALA A 470 -0.28 -3.82 -31.50
CA ALA A 470 -1.32 -3.62 -30.49
C ALA A 470 -0.70 -3.47 -29.09
N ARG A 471 0.28 -4.31 -28.74
CA ARG A 471 0.99 -4.23 -27.45
C ARG A 471 1.75 -2.91 -27.31
N ALA A 472 2.46 -2.47 -28.36
CA ALA A 472 3.16 -1.19 -28.39
C ALA A 472 2.21 0.02 -28.27
N ALA A 473 1.03 -0.05 -28.89
CA ALA A 473 -0.01 0.98 -28.77
C ALA A 473 -0.56 1.07 -27.34
N LYS A 474 -0.78 -0.07 -26.66
CA LYS A 474 -1.19 -0.08 -25.24
C LYS A 474 -0.11 0.51 -24.33
N LEU A 475 1.16 0.16 -24.56
CA LEU A 475 2.28 0.77 -23.84
C LEU A 475 2.37 2.28 -24.08
N ALA A 476 2.14 2.75 -25.32
CA ALA A 476 2.13 4.18 -25.63
C ALA A 476 1.06 4.95 -24.83
N PHE A 477 -0.09 4.34 -24.54
CA PHE A 477 -1.09 4.93 -23.65
C PHE A 477 -0.62 5.05 -22.19
N LEU A 478 0.08 4.03 -21.68
CA LEU A 478 0.71 4.10 -20.36
C LEU A 478 1.73 5.24 -20.29
N VAL A 479 2.59 5.37 -21.31
CA VAL A 479 3.59 6.45 -21.39
C VAL A 479 2.91 7.82 -21.43
N HIS A 480 1.91 8.00 -22.28
CA HIS A 480 1.15 9.25 -22.37
C HIS A 480 0.48 9.62 -21.03
N THR A 481 -0.05 8.62 -20.32
CA THR A 481 -0.64 8.79 -18.99
C THR A 481 0.40 9.24 -17.97
N ALA A 482 1.59 8.61 -17.96
CA ALA A 482 2.69 8.99 -17.08
C ALA A 482 3.20 10.42 -17.38
N GLU A 483 3.36 10.78 -18.65
CA GLU A 483 3.80 12.12 -19.06
C GLU A 483 2.82 13.18 -18.57
N ARG A 484 1.52 12.94 -18.74
CA ARG A 484 0.48 13.86 -18.26
C ARG A 484 0.50 13.98 -16.73
N TYR A 485 0.58 12.87 -16.02
CA TYR A 485 0.63 12.86 -14.56
C TYR A 485 1.83 13.67 -14.02
N PHE A 486 3.05 13.31 -14.44
CA PHE A 486 4.26 13.91 -13.89
C PHE A 486 4.45 15.35 -14.35
N SER A 487 4.13 15.68 -15.62
CA SER A 487 4.29 17.05 -16.12
C SER A 487 3.34 18.05 -15.45
N VAL A 488 2.07 17.66 -15.24
CA VAL A 488 1.04 18.54 -14.65
C VAL A 488 1.33 18.77 -13.17
N THR A 489 1.65 17.72 -12.43
CA THR A 489 1.93 17.80 -10.99
C THR A 489 3.21 18.59 -10.72
N ALA A 490 4.32 18.28 -11.41
CA ALA A 490 5.58 19.01 -11.25
C ALA A 490 5.43 20.51 -11.62
N ARG A 491 4.71 20.82 -12.71
CA ARG A 491 4.44 22.21 -13.11
C ARG A 491 3.62 22.96 -12.06
N ALA A 492 2.61 22.32 -11.47
CA ALA A 492 1.79 22.94 -10.43
C ALA A 492 2.60 23.25 -9.17
N ILE A 493 3.45 22.33 -8.73
CA ILE A 493 4.36 22.54 -7.58
C ILE A 493 5.31 23.71 -7.89
N ARG A 494 6.02 23.66 -9.02
CA ARG A 494 7.00 24.67 -9.43
C ARG A 494 6.44 26.09 -9.56
N ALA A 495 5.17 26.22 -9.91
CA ALA A 495 4.53 27.52 -10.07
C ALA A 495 4.38 28.29 -8.75
N VAL A 496 4.30 27.57 -7.62
CA VAL A 496 4.12 28.17 -6.28
C VAL A 496 5.34 28.00 -5.38
N ASP A 497 6.19 27.03 -5.69
CA ASP A 497 7.43 26.71 -4.98
C ASP A 497 8.55 26.31 -5.97
N PRO A 498 9.40 27.28 -6.36
CA PRO A 498 10.55 27.00 -7.22
C PRO A 498 11.76 26.43 -6.45
N ASN A 499 11.74 26.39 -5.12
CA ASN A 499 12.90 26.12 -4.28
C ASN A 499 13.04 24.63 -3.91
N HIS A 500 11.94 23.95 -3.60
CA HIS A 500 11.96 22.59 -3.05
C HIS A 500 11.90 21.48 -4.09
N LEU A 501 12.41 20.28 -3.78
CA LEU A 501 12.49 19.18 -4.74
C LEU A 501 11.14 18.50 -5.00
N VAL A 502 10.91 18.06 -6.25
CA VAL A 502 9.82 17.15 -6.63
C VAL A 502 10.34 15.73 -6.53
N LEU A 503 9.79 14.96 -5.59
CA LEU A 503 10.32 13.66 -5.17
C LEU A 503 9.66 12.46 -5.87
N GLY A 504 8.73 12.67 -6.81
CA GLY A 504 8.05 11.60 -7.52
C GLY A 504 6.94 10.92 -6.70
N ALA A 505 6.64 9.67 -7.03
CA ALA A 505 5.40 8.99 -6.60
C ALA A 505 5.62 7.67 -5.85
N ARG A 506 6.80 7.51 -5.18
CA ARG A 506 7.16 6.35 -4.34
C ARG A 506 6.68 5.02 -4.94
N PHE A 507 7.29 4.62 -6.06
CA PHE A 507 6.85 3.41 -6.77
C PHE A 507 6.92 2.16 -5.87
N ALA A 508 5.94 1.27 -6.01
CA ALA A 508 5.83 0.03 -5.25
C ALA A 508 6.83 -1.03 -5.75
N GLY A 509 8.03 -1.04 -5.20
CA GLY A 509 9.13 -1.83 -5.70
C GLY A 509 9.60 -1.38 -7.08
N THR A 510 10.54 -2.14 -7.63
CA THR A 510 11.03 -1.95 -9.00
C THR A 510 10.08 -2.53 -10.05
N GLY A 511 9.17 -3.43 -9.65
CA GLY A 511 8.13 -4.02 -10.49
C GLY A 511 6.79 -3.26 -10.52
N GLY A 512 6.60 -2.26 -9.64
CA GLY A 512 5.35 -1.52 -9.52
C GLY A 512 5.08 -0.52 -10.64
N ALA A 513 6.00 -0.36 -11.58
CA ALA A 513 5.80 0.43 -12.79
C ALA A 513 6.66 -0.09 -13.94
N HIS A 514 6.17 0.03 -15.17
CA HIS A 514 6.92 -0.35 -16.37
C HIS A 514 8.17 0.54 -16.54
N PRO A 515 9.30 0.04 -17.09
CA PRO A 515 10.52 0.83 -17.31
C PRO A 515 10.32 2.18 -18.02
N GLU A 516 9.39 2.28 -18.96
CA GLU A 516 9.08 3.57 -19.61
C GLU A 516 8.49 4.60 -18.63
N VAL A 517 7.72 4.19 -17.63
CA VAL A 517 7.21 5.10 -16.58
C VAL A 517 8.36 5.63 -15.72
N TRP A 518 9.37 4.81 -15.43
CA TRP A 518 10.59 5.24 -14.74
C TRP A 518 11.40 6.26 -15.55
N LYS A 519 11.48 6.10 -16.87
CA LYS A 519 12.12 7.09 -17.75
C LYS A 519 11.37 8.43 -17.72
N VAL A 520 10.04 8.38 -17.79
CA VAL A 520 9.20 9.58 -17.73
C VAL A 520 9.35 10.30 -16.39
N SER A 521 9.35 9.58 -15.26
CA SER A 521 9.49 10.21 -13.94
C SER A 521 10.82 10.97 -13.80
N GLY A 522 11.93 10.41 -14.32
CA GLY A 522 13.24 11.09 -14.34
C GLY A 522 13.31 12.38 -15.17
N THR A 523 12.32 12.62 -16.04
CA THR A 523 12.21 13.85 -16.83
C THR A 523 11.64 15.01 -16.01
N PHE A 524 10.73 14.72 -15.08
CA PHE A 524 9.95 15.75 -14.37
C PHE A 524 10.26 15.85 -12.87
N CYS A 525 10.82 14.80 -12.26
CA CYS A 525 11.21 14.79 -10.85
C CYS A 525 12.70 15.10 -10.69
N ASP A 526 13.08 15.80 -9.62
CA ASP A 526 14.50 16.02 -9.29
C ASP A 526 15.11 14.77 -8.64
N VAL A 527 14.29 14.06 -7.85
CA VAL A 527 14.62 12.78 -7.20
C VAL A 527 13.51 11.80 -7.51
N VAL A 528 13.85 10.57 -7.91
CA VAL A 528 12.84 9.51 -8.09
C VAL A 528 12.85 8.59 -6.88
N THR A 529 11.67 8.42 -6.28
CA THR A 529 11.48 7.66 -5.04
C THR A 529 10.76 6.35 -5.28
N PHE A 530 11.08 5.37 -4.44
CA PHE A 530 10.48 4.04 -4.50
C PHE A 530 10.60 3.32 -3.16
N ASN A 531 9.60 2.49 -2.88
CA ASN A 531 9.52 1.63 -1.71
C ASN A 531 10.02 0.25 -2.12
N VAL A 532 10.89 -0.40 -1.35
CA VAL A 532 11.43 -1.71 -1.75
C VAL A 532 11.68 -2.59 -0.55
N TYR A 533 11.23 -3.85 -0.65
CA TYR A 533 11.38 -4.85 0.39
C TYR A 533 12.11 -6.09 -0.18
N PRO A 534 13.44 -6.00 -0.40
CA PRO A 534 14.23 -7.07 -0.98
C PRO A 534 14.53 -8.17 0.05
N MET A 535 15.31 -9.18 -0.35
CA MET A 535 15.68 -10.30 0.51
C MET A 535 17.19 -10.31 0.76
N ALA A 536 17.60 -10.34 2.03
CA ALA A 536 18.97 -10.54 2.45
C ALA A 536 19.27 -12.05 2.62
N ASP A 537 20.35 -12.49 1.97
CA ASP A 537 20.99 -13.78 2.23
C ASP A 537 22.16 -13.55 3.20
N LEU A 538 22.00 -13.95 4.47
CA LEU A 538 23.01 -13.73 5.51
C LEU A 538 24.22 -14.67 5.38
N ASP A 539 24.03 -15.83 4.73
CA ASP A 539 25.09 -16.80 4.48
C ASP A 539 26.04 -16.24 3.42
N GLU A 540 25.48 -15.73 2.32
CA GLU A 540 26.27 -15.06 1.27
C GLU A 540 26.68 -13.64 1.67
N GLY A 541 25.97 -13.00 2.60
CA GLY A 541 26.17 -11.59 2.90
C GLY A 541 25.82 -10.70 1.71
N ARG A 542 24.75 -11.04 0.97
CA ARG A 542 24.30 -10.33 -0.22
C ARG A 542 22.79 -10.05 -0.18
N VAL A 543 22.35 -9.01 -0.87
CA VAL A 543 20.93 -8.65 -1.00
C VAL A 543 20.46 -8.93 -2.42
N TYR A 544 19.31 -9.59 -2.53
CA TYR A 544 18.65 -9.97 -3.77
C TYR A 544 17.26 -9.35 -3.89
N THR A 545 16.76 -9.18 -5.11
CA THR A 545 15.37 -8.80 -5.38
C THR A 545 14.39 -9.81 -4.77
N HIS A 546 14.73 -11.09 -4.90
CA HIS A 546 14.09 -12.23 -4.24
C HIS A 546 15.07 -13.42 -4.19
N LEU A 547 14.86 -14.36 -3.28
CA LEU A 547 15.67 -15.57 -3.21
C LEU A 547 15.19 -16.64 -4.20
N GLY A 548 16.12 -17.42 -4.74
CA GLY A 548 15.83 -18.52 -5.66
C GLY A 548 15.93 -18.15 -7.14
N GLN A 549 15.23 -18.88 -7.99
CA GLN A 549 15.35 -18.74 -9.44
C GLN A 549 14.86 -17.37 -9.92
N GLY A 550 15.66 -16.70 -10.75
CA GLY A 550 15.37 -15.37 -11.30
C GLY A 550 15.65 -14.20 -10.34
N GLY A 551 16.15 -14.47 -9.13
CA GLY A 551 16.58 -13.42 -8.20
C GLY A 551 17.83 -12.71 -8.72
N GLU A 552 17.81 -11.38 -8.72
CA GLU A 552 18.97 -10.57 -9.11
C GLU A 552 19.58 -9.89 -7.89
N PRO A 553 20.90 -9.73 -7.83
CA PRO A 553 21.49 -8.94 -6.78
C PRO A 553 21.11 -7.46 -6.91
N VAL A 554 20.76 -6.86 -5.78
CA VAL A 554 20.13 -5.52 -5.74
C VAL A 554 21.01 -4.41 -6.33
N PRO A 555 22.34 -4.35 -6.10
CA PRO A 555 23.20 -3.33 -6.71
C PRO A 555 23.05 -3.23 -8.24
N GLU A 556 23.17 -4.37 -8.93
CA GLU A 556 23.07 -4.46 -10.39
C GLU A 556 21.65 -4.18 -10.86
N HIS A 557 20.66 -4.66 -10.10
CA HIS A 557 19.26 -4.37 -10.37
C HIS A 557 18.97 -2.86 -10.31
N PHE A 558 19.37 -2.18 -9.24
CA PHE A 558 19.11 -0.74 -9.06
C PHE A 558 19.90 0.12 -10.05
N GLN A 559 21.12 -0.29 -10.43
CA GLN A 559 21.86 0.38 -11.49
C GLN A 559 21.04 0.45 -12.79
N ARG A 560 20.36 -0.64 -13.17
CA ARG A 560 19.49 -0.67 -14.35
C ARG A 560 18.32 0.31 -14.25
N PHE A 561 17.74 0.51 -13.07
CA PHE A 561 16.69 1.51 -12.87
C PHE A 561 17.23 2.93 -12.89
N TYR A 562 18.42 3.16 -12.33
CA TYR A 562 19.11 4.45 -12.49
C TYR A 562 19.39 4.77 -13.97
N ASP A 563 19.73 3.79 -14.79
CA ASP A 563 19.97 4.00 -16.23
C ASP A 563 18.72 4.44 -17.00
N TYR A 564 17.53 4.06 -16.51
CA TYR A 564 16.24 4.56 -17.00
C TYR A 564 15.97 6.00 -16.54
N VAL A 565 16.14 6.26 -15.25
CA VAL A 565 15.73 7.49 -14.58
C VAL A 565 16.71 8.65 -14.82
N ARG A 566 18.01 8.37 -14.78
CA ARG A 566 19.13 9.33 -14.93
C ARG A 566 19.11 10.53 -13.97
N ARG A 567 18.37 10.40 -12.86
CA ARG A 567 18.28 11.31 -11.71
C ARG A 567 18.70 10.58 -10.44
N PRO A 568 19.08 11.30 -9.37
CA PRO A 568 19.29 10.66 -8.08
C PRO A 568 18.01 9.96 -7.61
N MET A 569 18.19 8.89 -6.87
CA MET A 569 17.10 8.06 -6.37
C MET A 569 17.12 8.03 -4.84
N LEU A 570 15.97 7.79 -4.23
CA LEU A 570 15.81 7.63 -2.78
C LEU A 570 14.88 6.46 -2.49
N ILE A 571 15.34 5.55 -1.63
CA ILE A 571 14.49 4.47 -1.11
C ILE A 571 13.68 5.05 0.03
N THR A 572 12.37 4.97 -0.05
CA THR A 572 11.48 5.70 0.85
C THR A 572 10.64 4.82 1.76
N GLU A 573 10.77 3.49 1.62
CA GLU A 573 10.36 2.48 2.59
C GLU A 573 11.20 1.22 2.38
N TRP A 574 11.65 0.61 3.47
CA TRP A 574 12.21 -0.74 3.51
C TRP A 574 12.32 -1.22 4.97
N SER A 575 12.25 -2.53 5.19
CA SER A 575 12.55 -3.15 6.49
C SER A 575 12.55 -4.68 6.44
N PHE A 576 12.94 -5.27 7.57
CA PHE A 576 12.92 -6.71 7.83
C PHE A 576 12.25 -6.97 9.17
N PRO A 577 11.18 -7.77 9.26
CA PRO A 577 10.60 -8.20 10.53
C PRO A 577 11.30 -9.42 11.12
N ALA A 578 11.21 -9.61 12.45
CA ALA A 578 11.57 -10.85 13.13
C ALA A 578 10.41 -11.45 13.93
N LEU A 579 10.42 -12.77 14.08
CA LEU A 579 9.34 -13.54 14.72
C LEU A 579 9.44 -13.61 16.25
N ASP A 580 10.62 -13.36 16.83
CA ASP A 580 10.83 -13.30 18.28
C ASP A 580 10.45 -11.95 18.92
N ALA A 581 9.92 -11.01 18.12
CA ALA A 581 9.48 -9.70 18.60
C ALA A 581 8.15 -9.69 19.36
N GLY A 582 7.41 -10.80 19.35
CA GLY A 582 6.13 -10.93 20.05
C GLY A 582 4.89 -10.45 19.27
N VAL A 583 5.06 -10.02 18.01
CA VAL A 583 3.95 -9.75 17.07
C VAL A 583 3.92 -10.79 15.94
N PRO A 584 2.76 -11.06 15.32
CA PRO A 584 2.62 -12.19 14.38
C PRO A 584 3.51 -12.13 13.15
N SER A 585 3.63 -10.96 12.51
CA SER A 585 4.39 -10.76 11.27
C SER A 585 4.03 -11.71 10.12
N VAL A 586 2.74 -12.03 9.98
CA VAL A 586 2.20 -12.92 8.94
C VAL A 586 1.59 -12.16 7.75
N HIS A 587 1.38 -10.85 7.91
CA HIS A 587 0.95 -9.92 6.87
C HIS A 587 1.98 -8.82 6.60
N GLY A 588 1.93 -8.25 5.40
CA GLY A 588 2.79 -7.15 4.97
C GLY A 588 3.98 -7.56 4.10
N ALA A 589 4.67 -6.58 3.51
CA ALA A 589 5.80 -6.77 2.61
C ALA A 589 7.08 -7.36 3.27
N GLY A 590 8.05 -7.75 2.44
CA GLY A 590 9.40 -8.10 2.87
C GLY A 590 9.67 -9.52 3.37
N GLN A 591 10.94 -9.73 3.71
CA GLN A 591 11.49 -11.00 4.19
C GLN A 591 11.48 -11.05 5.72
N ARG A 592 11.10 -12.19 6.31
CA ARG A 592 11.11 -12.37 7.76
C ARG A 592 12.36 -13.10 8.22
N PHE A 593 12.74 -12.84 9.47
CA PHE A 593 13.84 -13.51 10.16
C PHE A 593 13.37 -14.17 11.44
N ARG A 594 14.12 -15.16 11.94
CA ARG A 594 13.72 -15.89 13.15
C ARG A 594 13.96 -15.04 14.39
N THR A 595 15.01 -14.23 14.37
CA THR A 595 15.44 -13.46 15.55
C THR A 595 15.70 -11.99 15.26
N GLN A 596 15.59 -11.14 16.30
CA GLN A 596 16.01 -9.73 16.25
C GLN A 596 17.48 -9.57 15.85
N ALA A 597 18.34 -10.54 16.19
CA ALA A 597 19.75 -10.56 15.79
C ALA A 597 19.91 -10.73 14.28
N GLU A 598 19.19 -11.67 13.68
CA GLU A 598 19.18 -11.89 12.22
C GLU A 598 18.57 -10.69 11.48
N ARG A 599 17.44 -10.16 11.97
CA ARG A 599 16.84 -8.91 11.47
C ARG A 599 17.86 -7.76 11.47
N THR A 600 18.62 -7.61 12.55
CA THR A 600 19.65 -6.57 12.67
C THR A 600 20.78 -6.78 11.66
N GLN A 601 21.23 -8.02 11.47
CA GLN A 601 22.26 -8.36 10.48
C GLN A 601 21.78 -8.07 9.05
N ALA A 602 20.55 -8.46 8.72
CA ALA A 602 19.93 -8.19 7.43
C ALA A 602 19.78 -6.68 7.17
N THR A 603 19.33 -5.95 8.18
CA THR A 603 19.19 -4.50 8.16
C THR A 603 20.54 -3.82 7.91
N SER A 604 21.58 -4.21 8.65
CA SER A 604 22.94 -3.68 8.48
C SER A 604 23.51 -4.00 7.10
N LEU A 605 23.30 -5.22 6.59
CA LEU A 605 23.73 -5.62 5.25
C LEU A 605 23.05 -4.77 4.18
N PHE A 606 21.73 -4.61 4.25
CA PHE A 606 20.98 -3.79 3.31
C PHE A 606 21.43 -2.33 3.34
N ALA A 607 21.46 -1.71 4.52
CA ALA A 607 21.81 -0.31 4.65
C ALA A 607 23.23 0.00 4.13
N ARG A 608 24.23 -0.84 4.45
CA ARG A 608 25.60 -0.70 3.91
C ARG A 608 25.65 -0.84 2.39
N THR A 609 24.87 -1.78 1.84
CA THR A 609 24.75 -2.01 0.39
C THR A 609 24.17 -0.77 -0.30
N MET A 610 23.11 -0.17 0.26
CA MET A 610 22.44 1.00 -0.30
C MET A 610 23.29 2.26 -0.19
N LEU A 611 23.92 2.49 0.96
CA LEU A 611 24.79 3.64 1.18
C LEU A 611 25.97 3.66 0.20
N SER A 612 26.43 2.50 -0.26
CA SER A 612 27.54 2.37 -1.21
C SER A 612 27.15 2.64 -2.68
N GLN A 613 25.85 2.76 -2.99
CA GLN A 613 25.39 3.03 -4.37
C GLN A 613 25.55 4.51 -4.73
N PRO A 614 26.19 4.86 -5.87
CA PRO A 614 26.52 6.25 -6.19
C PRO A 614 25.31 7.12 -6.52
N PHE A 615 24.18 6.54 -6.92
CA PHE A 615 22.98 7.26 -7.33
C PHE A 615 21.89 7.31 -6.24
N LEU A 616 22.03 6.57 -5.14
CA LEU A 616 21.12 6.68 -4.00
C LEU A 616 21.55 7.80 -3.09
N LEU A 617 20.64 8.68 -2.65
CA LEU A 617 20.94 9.77 -1.71
C LEU A 617 20.98 9.32 -0.23
N GLY A 618 20.40 8.15 0.04
CA GLY A 618 20.10 7.69 1.38
C GLY A 618 18.92 6.72 1.37
N TYR A 619 18.22 6.63 2.49
CA TYR A 619 16.99 5.84 2.62
C TYR A 619 16.11 6.32 3.78
N ASP A 620 14.83 5.97 3.73
CA ASP A 620 13.88 6.04 4.84
C ASP A 620 13.56 4.61 5.33
N TYR A 621 13.74 4.37 6.63
CA TYR A 621 13.42 3.08 7.26
C TYR A 621 11.93 3.03 7.63
N PHE A 622 11.25 1.98 7.18
CA PHE A 622 9.85 1.73 7.53
C PHE A 622 9.82 0.72 8.69
N MET A 623 9.60 1.10 9.95
CA MET A 623 9.03 2.37 10.41
C MET A 623 9.33 2.60 11.90
N TRP A 624 8.78 3.68 12.47
CA TRP A 624 8.95 4.04 13.88
C TRP A 624 8.52 2.94 14.87
N VAL A 625 7.28 2.47 14.78
CA VAL A 625 6.64 1.57 15.77
C VAL A 625 6.15 0.30 15.10
N ASP A 626 6.21 -0.83 15.82
CA ASP A 626 5.60 -2.08 15.36
C ASP A 626 4.12 -1.90 15.07
N GLU A 627 3.61 -2.65 14.10
CA GLU A 627 2.20 -2.60 13.76
C GLU A 627 1.35 -3.32 14.81
N PRO A 628 0.05 -2.97 14.92
CA PRO A 628 -0.86 -3.66 15.83
C PRO A 628 -0.88 -5.17 15.55
N ALA A 629 -0.69 -5.99 16.59
CA ALA A 629 -0.66 -7.45 16.46
C ALA A 629 -1.94 -8.06 15.87
N LEU A 630 -3.06 -7.32 15.89
CA LEU A 630 -4.35 -7.75 15.35
C LEU A 630 -4.61 -7.28 13.90
N GLY A 631 -3.66 -6.57 13.30
CA GLY A 631 -3.75 -5.98 11.97
C GLY A 631 -4.25 -4.53 11.98
N ILE A 632 -3.86 -3.75 10.97
CA ILE A 632 -4.34 -2.36 10.77
C ILE A 632 -5.83 -2.34 10.41
N SER A 633 -6.22 -3.05 9.34
CA SER A 633 -7.59 -3.09 8.83
C SER A 633 -7.88 -4.34 8.01
N THR A 634 -9.15 -4.58 7.70
CA THR A 634 -9.61 -5.70 6.86
C THR A 634 -9.00 -5.70 5.44
N PRO A 635 -9.00 -4.58 4.67
CA PRO A 635 -8.36 -4.54 3.35
C PRO A 635 -6.84 -4.46 3.38
N PHE A 636 -6.26 -4.11 4.53
CA PHE A 636 -4.82 -3.96 4.74
C PHE A 636 -4.42 -4.48 6.13
N PRO A 637 -4.29 -5.82 6.30
CA PRO A 637 -4.21 -6.46 7.62
C PRO A 637 -2.78 -6.58 8.16
N GLU A 638 -1.88 -5.65 7.81
CA GLU A 638 -0.47 -5.72 8.24
C GLU A 638 -0.33 -5.73 9.77
N ASP A 639 0.51 -6.64 10.27
CA ASP A 639 0.69 -7.02 11.68
C ASP A 639 2.17 -7.29 12.03
N SER A 640 3.08 -6.58 11.35
CA SER A 640 4.50 -6.91 11.31
C SER A 640 5.40 -6.12 12.27
N ASN A 641 6.50 -6.77 12.65
CA ASN A 641 7.59 -6.20 13.42
C ASN A 641 8.50 -5.27 12.59
N TYR A 642 7.93 -4.20 12.03
CA TYR A 642 8.72 -3.21 11.28
C TYR A 642 9.39 -2.17 12.18
N GLY A 643 8.90 -1.97 13.39
CA GLY A 643 9.22 -0.85 14.27
C GLY A 643 10.65 -0.80 14.77
N LEU A 644 11.16 0.41 14.99
CA LEU A 644 12.32 0.65 15.86
C LEU A 644 11.96 0.52 17.35
N VAL A 645 10.68 0.72 17.69
CA VAL A 645 10.11 0.51 19.02
C VAL A 645 8.91 -0.44 18.98
N THR A 646 8.65 -1.12 20.09
CA THR A 646 7.44 -1.93 20.29
C THR A 646 6.19 -1.04 20.46
N GLU A 647 5.01 -1.66 20.51
CA GLU A 647 3.75 -0.98 20.84
C GLU A 647 3.76 -0.33 22.25
N GLU A 648 4.67 -0.71 23.14
CA GLU A 648 4.91 -0.07 24.45
C GLU A 648 5.91 1.10 24.38
N GLY A 649 6.47 1.38 23.20
CA GLY A 649 7.51 2.39 23.02
C GLY A 649 8.88 1.99 23.54
N VAL A 650 9.12 0.68 23.73
CA VAL A 650 10.42 0.12 24.12
C VAL A 650 11.28 -0.06 22.87
N PRO A 651 12.52 0.48 22.82
CA PRO A 651 13.41 0.27 21.67
C PRO A 651 13.81 -1.19 21.46
N HIS A 652 13.79 -1.61 20.20
CA HIS A 652 14.48 -2.82 19.76
C HIS A 652 15.99 -2.55 19.76
N ARG A 653 16.67 -2.83 20.89
CA ARG A 653 18.06 -2.38 21.11
C ARG A 653 19.04 -2.81 20.04
N LEU A 654 19.01 -4.08 19.60
CA LEU A 654 19.97 -4.58 18.60
C LEU A 654 19.98 -3.75 17.31
N ILE A 655 18.79 -3.44 16.77
CA ILE A 655 18.68 -2.68 15.52
C ILE A 655 18.95 -1.18 15.72
N THR A 656 18.53 -0.62 16.86
CA THR A 656 18.74 0.81 17.16
C THR A 656 20.20 1.14 17.48
N ASP A 657 20.89 0.30 18.25
CA ASP A 657 22.34 0.42 18.49
C ASP A 657 23.14 0.24 17.19
N MET A 658 22.70 -0.67 16.31
CA MET A 658 23.29 -0.85 14.98
C MET A 658 23.14 0.40 14.10
N PHE A 659 21.95 1.02 14.07
CA PHE A 659 21.73 2.28 13.34
C PHE A 659 22.60 3.39 13.90
N GLU A 660 22.67 3.56 15.23
CA GLU A 660 23.55 4.54 15.86
C GLU A 660 25.00 4.41 15.37
N GLU A 661 25.55 3.19 15.33
CA GLU A 661 26.91 2.98 14.86
C GLU A 661 27.07 3.20 13.35
N LEU A 662 26.13 2.67 12.56
CA LEU A 662 26.14 2.75 11.10
C LEU A 662 26.03 4.21 10.62
N HIS A 663 25.07 4.95 11.16
CA HIS A 663 24.73 6.31 10.76
C HIS A 663 25.86 7.29 11.07
N ARG A 664 26.58 7.10 12.18
CA ARG A 664 27.83 7.84 12.48
C ARG A 664 28.87 7.70 11.37
N LYS A 665 28.82 6.62 10.58
CA LYS A 665 29.74 6.30 9.49
C LYS A 665 29.08 6.38 8.10
N ALA A 666 27.85 6.90 7.99
CA ALA A 666 27.07 6.83 6.74
C ALA A 666 27.77 7.54 5.56
N ALA A 667 28.35 8.71 5.79
CA ALA A 667 29.11 9.44 4.77
C ALA A 667 30.31 8.62 4.26
N ALA A 668 31.02 7.94 5.18
CA ALA A 668 32.14 7.08 4.81
C ALA A 668 31.70 5.87 3.99
N TRP A 669 30.53 5.29 4.27
CA TRP A 669 29.97 4.19 3.49
C TRP A 669 29.69 4.56 2.03
N ARG A 670 29.39 5.82 1.73
CA ARG A 670 29.22 6.28 0.33
C ARG A 670 30.47 6.12 -0.53
N PHE A 671 31.65 6.09 0.09
CA PHE A 671 32.93 5.91 -0.60
C PHE A 671 33.44 4.47 -0.54
N ARG A 672 32.77 3.58 0.20
CA ARG A 672 33.15 2.17 0.28
C ARG A 672 32.55 1.39 -0.89
N PRO A 673 33.19 0.29 -1.32
CA PRO A 673 32.55 -0.64 -2.23
C PRO A 673 31.36 -1.31 -1.54
N VAL A 674 30.44 -1.81 -2.36
CA VAL A 674 29.37 -2.71 -1.91
C VAL A 674 29.98 -3.87 -1.11
N PRO A 675 29.36 -4.31 0.01
CA PRO A 675 29.81 -5.48 0.73
C PRO A 675 30.02 -6.68 -0.19
N ALA A 676 31.24 -7.25 -0.18
CA ALA A 676 31.57 -8.39 -1.02
C ALA A 676 30.85 -9.65 -0.52
N PRO A 677 30.34 -10.50 -1.44
CA PRO A 677 29.74 -11.76 -1.06
C PRO A 677 30.77 -12.68 -0.41
N LYS A 678 30.34 -13.43 0.59
CA LYS A 678 31.10 -14.52 1.20
C LYS A 678 31.04 -15.73 0.26
N ALA A 679 32.13 -16.50 0.20
CA ALA A 679 32.10 -17.79 -0.47
C ALA A 679 31.16 -18.73 0.31
N VAL A 680 30.03 -19.09 -0.30
CA VAL A 680 29.08 -20.04 0.28
C VAL A 680 29.21 -21.37 -0.44
N THR A 681 29.68 -22.39 0.27
CA THR A 681 29.53 -23.77 -0.19
C THR A 681 28.15 -24.25 0.26
N ARG A 682 27.16 -24.19 -0.63
CA ARG A 682 25.85 -24.78 -0.37
C ARG A 682 26.00 -26.30 -0.36
N THR A 683 25.84 -26.93 0.80
CA THR A 683 25.91 -28.39 0.92
C THR A 683 24.81 -29.00 0.06
N PRO A 684 25.14 -29.96 -0.85
CA PRO A 684 24.12 -30.69 -1.58
C PRO A 684 23.25 -31.49 -0.61
N PRO A 685 21.98 -31.77 -0.95
CA PRO A 685 21.12 -32.62 -0.14
C PRO A 685 21.80 -33.97 0.15
N GLN A 686 21.74 -34.41 1.40
CA GLN A 686 22.23 -35.74 1.78
C GLN A 686 21.40 -36.84 1.09
N PRO A 687 21.98 -37.98 0.72
CA PRO A 687 21.22 -39.10 0.17
C PRO A 687 20.03 -39.52 1.08
N PRO A 688 18.83 -39.84 0.53
CA PRO A 688 17.64 -40.17 1.31
C PRO A 688 17.84 -41.23 2.39
N LEU A 689 18.58 -42.30 2.06
CA LEU A 689 18.89 -43.37 3.00
C LEU A 689 19.77 -42.86 4.16
N GLN A 690 20.72 -41.96 3.90
CA GLN A 690 21.56 -41.37 4.94
C GLN A 690 20.76 -40.44 5.85
N VAL A 691 19.82 -39.68 5.30
CA VAL A 691 18.87 -38.86 6.07
C VAL A 691 18.04 -39.74 7.00
N ALA A 692 17.47 -40.84 6.48
CA ALA A 692 16.73 -41.79 7.29
C ALA A 692 17.60 -42.40 8.40
N ARG A 693 18.85 -42.80 8.10
CA ARG A 693 19.80 -43.33 9.10
C ARG A 693 20.10 -42.33 10.23
N ARG A 694 20.34 -41.07 9.89
CA ARG A 694 20.65 -40.02 10.89
C ARG A 694 19.44 -39.65 11.75
N GLY A 695 18.23 -39.72 11.18
CA GLY A 695 17.01 -39.27 11.84
C GLY A 695 16.36 -40.28 12.78
N ARG A 696 16.84 -41.53 12.86
CA ARG A 696 16.29 -42.56 13.75
C ARG A 696 16.43 -42.16 15.23
N THR A 697 15.40 -42.38 16.04
CA THR A 697 15.39 -41.99 17.47
C THR A 697 15.03 -43.12 18.44
N GLY A 698 14.71 -44.33 17.95
CA GLY A 698 14.30 -45.44 18.81
C GLY A 698 14.62 -46.82 18.23
N GLU A 699 14.43 -47.84 19.05
CA GLU A 699 14.70 -49.26 18.72
C GLU A 699 13.46 -50.00 18.19
N ALA A 700 12.31 -49.34 18.09
CA ALA A 700 11.08 -49.97 17.59
C ALA A 700 11.30 -50.52 16.17
N PRO A 701 10.96 -51.80 15.91
CA PRO A 701 11.39 -52.45 14.68
C PRO A 701 10.67 -51.84 13.47
N ALA A 702 11.46 -51.35 12.51
CA ALA A 702 10.95 -51.10 11.19
C ALA A 702 10.62 -52.44 10.51
N ALA A 703 9.46 -52.54 9.90
CA ALA A 703 8.98 -53.78 9.31
C ALA A 703 8.21 -53.51 8.02
N PHE A 704 8.28 -54.47 7.11
CA PHE A 704 7.46 -54.55 5.92
C PHE A 704 6.82 -55.94 5.85
N THR A 705 5.51 -55.98 5.67
CA THR A 705 4.75 -57.21 5.44
C THR A 705 3.90 -57.07 4.19
N ARG A 706 3.74 -58.18 3.46
CA ARG A 706 2.88 -58.27 2.29
C ARG A 706 2.06 -59.55 2.36
N GLU A 707 0.74 -59.41 2.22
CA GLU A 707 -0.22 -60.51 2.24
C GLU A 707 -1.06 -60.42 0.95
N GLY A 708 -0.71 -61.26 -0.03
CA GLY A 708 -1.26 -61.15 -1.39
C GLY A 708 -0.96 -59.79 -2.02
N ASP A 709 -2.01 -59.06 -2.39
CA ASP A 709 -1.88 -57.72 -2.97
C ASP A 709 -1.72 -56.61 -1.91
N ALA A 710 -2.10 -56.85 -0.66
CA ALA A 710 -2.02 -55.85 0.40
C ALA A 710 -0.60 -55.78 0.98
N PHE A 711 -0.14 -54.56 1.30
CA PHE A 711 1.12 -54.35 2.00
C PHE A 711 0.94 -53.44 3.21
N ARG A 712 1.83 -53.62 4.19
CA ARG A 712 1.94 -52.78 5.37
C ARG A 712 3.41 -52.54 5.68
N ALA A 713 3.78 -51.29 5.92
CA ALA A 713 5.11 -50.91 6.38
C ALA A 713 5.02 -50.04 7.63
N THR A 714 5.94 -50.19 8.56
CA THR A 714 5.95 -49.40 9.80
C THR A 714 7.37 -49.13 10.29
N ASN A 715 7.55 -48.04 11.04
CA ASN A 715 8.76 -47.74 11.82
C ASN A 715 8.51 -47.71 13.35
N GLY A 716 7.38 -48.27 13.79
CA GLY A 716 6.92 -48.23 15.18
C GLY A 716 6.05 -47.02 15.52
N ARG A 717 6.12 -45.92 14.77
CA ARG A 717 5.22 -44.75 14.95
C ARG A 717 4.28 -44.56 13.77
N ILE A 718 4.81 -44.52 12.55
CA ILE A 718 4.03 -44.48 11.33
C ILE A 718 3.71 -45.89 10.86
N VAL A 719 2.50 -46.05 10.32
CA VAL A 719 2.11 -47.21 9.51
C VAL A 719 1.64 -46.71 8.15
N LEU A 720 2.25 -47.23 7.09
CA LEU A 720 1.82 -47.06 5.71
C LEU A 720 1.15 -48.35 5.26
N SER A 721 -0.03 -48.26 4.64
CA SER A 721 -0.68 -49.40 4.02
C SER A 721 -1.30 -49.06 2.67
N GLY A 722 -1.38 -50.07 1.83
CA GLY A 722 -1.95 -49.98 0.48
C GLY A 722 -1.96 -51.34 -0.17
N ARG A 723 -2.14 -51.36 -1.50
CA ARG A 723 -2.20 -52.61 -2.25
C ARG A 723 -1.76 -52.47 -3.71
N VAL A 724 -1.29 -53.55 -4.30
CA VAL A 724 -1.21 -53.69 -5.76
C VAL A 724 -2.62 -53.58 -6.35
N GLY A 725 -2.76 -52.83 -7.44
CA GLY A 725 -4.04 -52.43 -8.03
C GLY A 725 -4.71 -51.22 -7.35
N GLY A 726 -4.16 -50.72 -6.23
CA GLY A 726 -4.68 -49.55 -5.52
C GLY A 726 -4.55 -48.25 -6.31
N ARG A 727 -5.37 -47.25 -5.96
CA ARG A 727 -5.41 -45.94 -6.66
C ARG A 727 -4.34 -44.95 -6.20
N ARG A 728 -3.69 -45.21 -5.07
CA ARG A 728 -2.62 -44.40 -4.49
C ARG A 728 -1.47 -45.33 -4.11
N MET A 729 -0.24 -44.83 -4.20
CA MET A 729 0.94 -45.61 -3.80
C MET A 729 0.85 -46.06 -2.33
N VAL A 730 0.38 -45.18 -1.45
CA VAL A 730 -0.02 -45.48 -0.07
C VAL A 730 -1.45 -44.99 0.10
N GLU A 731 -2.36 -45.89 0.48
CA GLU A 731 -3.78 -45.57 0.64
C GLU A 731 -4.09 -45.00 2.02
N ARG A 732 -3.35 -45.44 3.06
CA ARG A 732 -3.52 -44.98 4.43
C ARG A 732 -2.19 -44.74 5.11
N VAL A 733 -2.11 -43.61 5.82
CA VAL A 733 -1.00 -43.25 6.71
C VAL A 733 -1.58 -43.10 8.12
N THR A 734 -1.17 -43.91 9.08
CA THR A 734 -1.57 -43.75 10.49
C THR A 734 -0.37 -43.49 11.39
N LEU A 735 -0.62 -42.89 12.56
CA LEU A 735 0.39 -42.48 13.53
C LEU A 735 0.07 -43.07 14.92
N ASP A 736 1.12 -43.52 15.61
CA ASP A 736 1.13 -44.00 17.01
C ASP A 736 0.07 -45.07 17.31
N GLY A 737 -0.16 -45.97 16.34
CA GLY A 737 -1.15 -47.05 16.49
C GLY A 737 -2.61 -46.60 16.37
N GLY A 738 -2.88 -45.34 16.05
CA GLY A 738 -4.23 -44.84 15.83
C GLY A 738 -4.92 -45.47 14.61
N GLU A 739 -6.25 -45.58 14.68
CA GLU A 739 -7.06 -46.16 13.58
C GLU A 739 -7.41 -45.13 12.49
N ILE A 740 -7.42 -43.85 12.85
CA ILE A 740 -7.78 -42.75 11.95
C ILE A 740 -6.61 -42.45 10.99
N SER A 741 -6.88 -42.50 9.69
CA SER A 741 -5.90 -42.14 8.67
C SER A 741 -5.62 -40.64 8.69
N LEU A 742 -4.35 -40.28 8.58
CA LEU A 742 -3.88 -38.92 8.32
C LEU A 742 -3.86 -38.61 6.82
N GLY A 743 -4.16 -39.56 5.94
CA GLY A 743 -4.21 -39.31 4.51
C GLY A 743 -3.61 -40.43 3.66
N SER A 744 -3.26 -40.08 2.43
CA SER A 744 -2.69 -40.96 1.40
C SER A 744 -1.53 -40.29 0.69
N TYR A 745 -0.70 -41.08 0.04
CA TYR A 745 0.47 -40.60 -0.70
C TYR A 745 0.52 -41.24 -2.10
N THR A 746 0.83 -40.44 -3.12
CA THR A 746 1.10 -40.94 -4.48
C THR A 746 2.10 -40.06 -5.20
N ALA A 747 2.51 -40.49 -6.40
CA ALA A 747 3.30 -39.70 -7.33
C ALA A 747 2.42 -39.00 -8.37
N MET A 748 2.94 -37.91 -8.92
CA MET A 748 2.42 -37.29 -10.14
C MET A 748 3.60 -36.90 -11.03
N LEU A 749 3.42 -37.04 -12.35
CA LEU A 749 4.42 -36.65 -13.34
C LEU A 749 3.94 -35.42 -14.10
N LEU A 750 4.81 -34.42 -14.22
CA LEU A 750 4.59 -33.27 -15.10
C LEU A 750 5.29 -33.55 -16.43
N THR A 751 4.52 -33.51 -17.51
CA THR A 751 5.01 -33.66 -18.88
C THR A 751 4.62 -32.45 -19.73
N LEU A 752 5.23 -32.30 -20.90
CA LEU A 752 4.78 -31.36 -21.92
C LEU A 752 4.09 -32.13 -23.05
N ASP A 753 2.96 -31.61 -23.53
CA ASP A 753 2.35 -32.10 -24.75
C ASP A 753 3.12 -31.63 -26.00
N ALA A 754 2.63 -32.02 -27.18
CA ALA A 754 3.23 -31.66 -28.46
C ALA A 754 3.25 -30.14 -28.73
N GLY A 755 2.38 -29.36 -28.09
CA GLY A 755 2.33 -27.90 -28.16
C GLY A 755 3.20 -27.21 -27.10
N GLY A 756 3.90 -27.96 -26.25
CA GLY A 756 4.70 -27.44 -25.14
C GLY A 756 3.86 -27.06 -23.92
N GLN A 757 2.58 -27.44 -23.86
CA GLN A 757 1.71 -27.17 -22.71
C GLN A 757 1.93 -28.22 -21.62
N SER A 758 1.93 -27.77 -20.36
CA SER A 758 2.06 -28.63 -19.19
C SER A 758 0.87 -29.58 -19.01
N CYS A 759 1.16 -30.86 -18.83
CA CYS A 759 0.23 -31.94 -18.49
C CYS A 759 0.62 -32.55 -17.14
N TRP A 760 -0.31 -32.57 -16.18
CA TRP A 760 -0.10 -33.14 -14.85
C TRP A 760 -0.85 -34.47 -14.74
N THR A 761 -0.10 -35.57 -14.59
CA THR A 761 -0.66 -36.92 -14.61
C THR A 761 -0.45 -37.63 -13.28
N ASP A 762 -1.53 -37.77 -12.52
CA ASP A 762 -1.56 -38.56 -11.28
C ASP A 762 -1.33 -40.05 -11.59
N ILE A 763 -0.52 -40.69 -10.76
CA ILE A 763 -0.43 -42.15 -10.73
C ILE A 763 -1.68 -42.70 -10.03
N HIS A 764 -2.44 -43.50 -10.77
CA HIS A 764 -3.78 -43.98 -10.37
C HIS A 764 -3.91 -45.51 -10.31
N THR A 765 -2.84 -46.26 -10.60
CA THR A 765 -2.83 -47.71 -10.41
C THR A 765 -1.46 -48.19 -9.95
N VAL A 766 -1.37 -48.79 -8.76
CA VAL A 766 -0.13 -49.42 -8.27
C VAL A 766 0.11 -50.73 -9.00
N ARG A 767 1.28 -50.89 -9.61
CA ARG A 767 1.67 -52.08 -10.39
C ARG A 767 2.56 -53.03 -9.62
N ALA A 768 3.49 -52.51 -8.83
CA ALA A 768 4.41 -53.31 -8.05
C ALA A 768 4.75 -52.63 -6.72
N VAL A 769 4.91 -53.45 -5.68
CA VAL A 769 5.39 -53.05 -4.36
C VAL A 769 6.41 -54.08 -3.89
N GLU A 770 7.63 -53.61 -3.65
CA GLU A 770 8.73 -54.41 -3.12
C GLU A 770 9.23 -53.75 -1.84
N GLY A 771 9.31 -54.50 -0.75
CA GLY A 771 9.74 -53.97 0.54
C GLY A 771 10.83 -54.82 1.17
N ARG A 772 11.75 -54.16 1.85
CA ARG A 772 12.88 -54.78 2.56
C ARG A 772 13.20 -53.99 3.82
N VAL A 773 13.93 -54.61 4.74
CA VAL A 773 14.54 -53.90 5.88
C VAL A 773 16.05 -53.83 5.63
N GLU A 774 16.58 -52.62 5.52
CA GLU A 774 17.97 -52.32 5.23
C GLU A 774 18.53 -51.48 6.37
N GLU A 775 19.54 -52.00 7.09
CA GLU A 775 20.15 -51.33 8.25
C GLU A 775 19.13 -50.86 9.32
N GLY A 776 18.07 -51.66 9.54
CA GLY A 776 17.00 -51.35 10.50
C GLY A 776 15.98 -50.31 9.99
N ILE A 777 16.03 -49.92 8.72
CA ILE A 777 15.08 -49.01 8.06
C ILE A 777 14.22 -49.82 7.11
N ALA A 778 12.90 -49.65 7.16
CA ALA A 778 12.03 -50.25 6.14
C ALA A 778 12.11 -49.42 4.86
N VAL A 779 12.49 -50.05 3.76
CA VAL A 779 12.62 -49.46 2.42
C VAL A 779 11.58 -50.09 1.51
N ILE A 780 10.72 -49.27 0.90
CA ILE A 780 9.64 -49.73 0.03
C ILE A 780 9.74 -49.06 -1.34
N ASP A 781 9.90 -49.86 -2.38
CA ASP A 781 9.82 -49.45 -3.77
C ASP A 781 8.40 -49.65 -4.29
N ILE A 782 7.75 -48.56 -4.70
CA ILE A 782 6.37 -48.58 -5.22
C ILE A 782 6.39 -48.04 -6.65
N THR A 783 6.01 -48.90 -7.59
CA THR A 783 5.83 -48.52 -8.99
C THR A 783 4.36 -48.44 -9.32
N GLY A 784 3.91 -47.30 -9.83
CA GLY A 784 2.54 -47.13 -10.30
C GLY A 784 2.47 -46.58 -11.71
N GLU A 785 1.30 -46.70 -12.32
CA GLU A 785 0.98 -46.29 -13.68
C GLU A 785 0.08 -45.05 -13.70
N GLY A 786 0.37 -44.16 -14.65
CA GLY A 786 -0.40 -42.97 -14.99
C GLY A 786 -0.66 -42.90 -16.49
N SER A 787 -1.72 -42.17 -16.86
CA SER A 787 -2.12 -42.00 -18.25
C SER A 787 -2.80 -40.64 -18.46
N HIS A 788 -2.50 -39.99 -19.59
CA HIS A 788 -3.13 -38.74 -20.01
C HIS A 788 -3.24 -38.73 -21.54
N GLY A 789 -4.47 -38.69 -22.06
CA GLY A 789 -4.70 -38.92 -23.49
C GLY A 789 -4.14 -40.28 -23.93
N ASP A 790 -3.23 -40.28 -24.90
CA ASP A 790 -2.54 -41.48 -25.40
C ASP A 790 -1.23 -41.79 -24.64
N ASP A 791 -0.76 -40.87 -23.81
CA ASP A 791 0.50 -41.05 -23.09
C ASP A 791 0.29 -42.04 -21.94
N ARG A 792 1.24 -42.97 -21.79
CA ARG A 792 1.26 -43.98 -20.73
C ARG A 792 2.63 -43.95 -20.06
N MET A 793 2.65 -43.93 -18.74
CA MET A 793 3.89 -43.81 -17.98
C MET A 793 3.82 -44.65 -16.71
N THR A 794 4.97 -45.14 -16.28
CA THR A 794 5.13 -45.68 -14.93
C THR A 794 6.13 -44.84 -14.16
N VAL A 795 5.86 -44.65 -12.87
CA VAL A 795 6.72 -43.88 -11.97
C VAL A 795 7.00 -44.73 -10.74
N THR A 796 8.28 -44.78 -10.36
CA THR A 796 8.74 -45.50 -9.17
C THR A 796 9.17 -44.50 -8.12
N HIS A 797 8.52 -44.54 -6.95
CA HIS A 797 8.97 -43.83 -5.76
C HIS A 797 9.47 -44.83 -4.72
N ARG A 798 10.52 -44.44 -3.99
CA ARG A 798 11.10 -45.21 -2.88
C ARG A 798 10.81 -44.52 -1.56
N LEU A 799 10.30 -45.27 -0.60
CA LEU A 799 9.98 -44.79 0.73
C LEU A 799 10.95 -45.36 1.76
N TYR A 800 11.48 -44.52 2.64
CA TYR A 800 12.36 -44.91 3.74
C TYR A 800 11.69 -44.58 5.07
N LEU A 801 11.50 -45.59 5.92
CA LEU A 801 10.80 -45.47 7.21
C LEU A 801 11.81 -45.69 8.35
N PRO A 802 12.44 -44.62 8.86
CA PRO A 802 13.41 -44.73 9.94
C PRO A 802 12.74 -44.97 11.29
N PRO A 803 13.29 -45.85 12.16
CA PRO A 803 12.71 -46.18 13.47
C PRO A 803 12.39 -44.99 14.38
N GLY A 804 11.21 -45.04 15.03
CA GLY A 804 10.88 -44.20 16.18
C GLY A 804 10.45 -42.76 15.89
N VAL A 805 10.30 -42.36 14.62
CA VAL A 805 9.97 -40.99 14.24
C VAL A 805 8.63 -40.86 13.48
N PRO A 806 7.92 -39.73 13.63
CA PRO A 806 6.64 -39.49 12.97
C PRO A 806 6.83 -38.93 11.55
N TRP A 807 7.75 -39.49 10.77
CA TRP A 807 7.95 -39.10 9.38
C TRP A 807 8.61 -40.22 8.57
N PHE A 808 8.51 -40.14 7.25
CA PHE A 808 9.21 -41.03 6.30
C PHE A 808 9.80 -40.21 5.15
N VAL A 809 10.86 -40.70 4.54
CA VAL A 809 11.46 -40.08 3.35
C VAL A 809 10.81 -40.67 2.10
N ALA A 810 10.48 -39.82 1.14
CA ALA A 810 9.85 -40.17 -0.13
C ALA A 810 10.73 -39.68 -1.28
N GLU A 811 11.34 -40.58 -2.02
CA GLU A 811 12.26 -40.32 -3.13
C GLU A 811 11.61 -40.65 -4.48
N ALA A 812 11.77 -39.78 -5.47
CA ALA A 812 11.42 -40.06 -6.86
C ALA A 812 12.60 -40.78 -7.53
N VAL A 813 12.43 -42.06 -7.88
CA VAL A 813 13.51 -42.91 -8.40
C VAL A 813 13.59 -42.83 -9.92
N SER A 814 12.47 -43.05 -10.60
CA SER A 814 12.43 -43.02 -12.06
C SER A 814 11.04 -42.77 -12.64
N ALA A 815 11.01 -42.28 -13.86
CA ALA A 815 9.84 -42.24 -14.72
C ALA A 815 10.14 -43.03 -16.00
N ARG A 816 9.29 -43.97 -16.37
CA ARG A 816 9.41 -44.80 -17.57
C ARG A 816 8.26 -44.51 -18.52
N ASN A 817 8.59 -44.42 -19.80
CA ASN A 817 7.60 -44.32 -20.85
C ASN A 817 7.02 -45.71 -21.16
N ALA A 818 5.74 -45.90 -20.84
CA ALA A 818 5.00 -47.13 -21.11
C ALA A 818 4.10 -47.01 -22.36
N GLY A 819 4.15 -45.88 -23.05
CA GLY A 819 3.36 -45.58 -24.25
C GLY A 819 4.12 -45.82 -25.54
N ALA A 820 3.48 -45.47 -26.66
CA ALA A 820 4.02 -45.66 -28.00
C ALA A 820 4.77 -44.42 -28.56
N ARG A 821 4.68 -43.27 -27.91
CA ARG A 821 5.29 -42.00 -28.36
C ARG A 821 6.28 -41.47 -27.31
N PRO A 822 7.30 -40.68 -27.70
CA PRO A 822 8.23 -40.07 -26.75
C PRO A 822 7.51 -39.19 -25.72
N LEU A 823 7.90 -39.30 -24.44
CA LEU A 823 7.34 -38.54 -23.34
C LEU A 823 8.27 -37.36 -22.99
N GLN A 824 7.76 -36.14 -22.93
CA GLN A 824 8.55 -34.97 -22.52
C GLN A 824 8.41 -34.75 -21.02
N VAL A 825 9.28 -35.36 -20.22
CA VAL A 825 9.23 -35.26 -18.75
C VAL A 825 9.79 -33.92 -18.29
N LYS A 826 9.00 -33.15 -17.55
CA LYS A 826 9.33 -31.81 -17.08
C LYS A 826 9.36 -31.68 -15.55
N GLY A 827 8.77 -32.62 -14.79
CA GLY A 827 8.88 -32.59 -13.33
C GLY A 827 8.30 -33.80 -12.61
N PHE A 828 8.66 -33.93 -11.34
CA PHE A 828 8.26 -35.00 -10.42
C PHE A 828 7.53 -34.42 -9.22
N TYR A 829 6.42 -35.03 -8.81
CA TYR A 829 5.58 -34.54 -7.72
C TYR A 829 5.34 -35.61 -6.66
N PHE A 830 5.28 -35.16 -5.42
CA PHE A 830 5.04 -35.92 -4.20
C PHE A 830 3.68 -35.48 -3.65
N ARG A 831 2.65 -36.30 -3.84
CA ARG A 831 1.26 -35.90 -3.61
C ARG A 831 0.76 -36.46 -2.28
N LEU A 832 0.70 -35.61 -1.26
CA LEU A 832 0.19 -35.95 0.07
C LEU A 832 -1.26 -35.48 0.19
N TYR A 833 -2.21 -36.37 -0.06
CA TYR A 833 -3.63 -36.07 0.05
C TYR A 833 -4.15 -36.38 1.44
N ASN A 834 -5.13 -35.61 1.90
CA ASN A 834 -5.67 -35.74 3.24
C ASN A 834 -7.19 -35.54 3.25
N GLU A 835 -7.87 -36.02 4.28
CA GLU A 835 -9.24 -35.62 4.59
C GLU A 835 -9.31 -34.20 5.19
N PHE A 836 -8.20 -33.71 5.78
CA PHE A 836 -8.11 -32.34 6.29
C PHE A 836 -8.30 -31.34 5.14
N ARG A 837 -9.34 -30.51 5.23
CA ARG A 837 -9.63 -29.45 4.24
C ARG A 837 -9.16 -28.08 4.74
N LYS A 838 -8.05 -28.05 5.49
CA LYS A 838 -7.45 -26.83 6.03
C LYS A 838 -5.92 -26.92 5.93
N THR A 839 -5.30 -25.80 5.60
CA THR A 839 -3.86 -25.56 5.76
C THR A 839 -3.63 -24.80 7.08
N PRO A 840 -2.42 -24.83 7.66
CA PRO A 840 -2.09 -24.00 8.82
C PRO A 840 -2.49 -22.54 8.62
N GLU A 841 -2.70 -21.83 9.73
CA GLU A 841 -2.74 -20.37 9.68
C GLU A 841 -1.52 -19.85 8.91
N LYS A 842 -1.73 -18.74 8.19
CA LYS A 842 -0.78 -18.21 7.22
C LYS A 842 0.62 -18.15 7.88
N LEU A 843 1.53 -18.97 7.37
CA LEU A 843 2.90 -18.99 7.86
C LEU A 843 3.56 -17.64 7.52
N PRO A 844 4.51 -17.16 8.35
CA PRO A 844 5.28 -15.97 8.02
C PRO A 844 5.88 -16.10 6.61
N PRO A 845 5.55 -15.20 5.68
CA PRO A 845 6.00 -15.32 4.30
C PRO A 845 7.50 -15.05 4.22
N ASN A 846 8.18 -15.64 3.23
CA ASN A 846 9.59 -15.34 2.94
C ASN A 846 10.53 -15.45 4.18
N LEU A 847 10.28 -16.41 5.08
CA LEU A 847 11.13 -16.59 6.25
C LEU A 847 12.52 -17.11 5.84
N TRP A 848 13.58 -16.40 6.23
CA TRP A 848 14.94 -16.76 5.87
C TRP A 848 15.40 -18.05 6.56
N GLY A 849 16.12 -18.90 5.81
CA GLY A 849 16.78 -20.10 6.32
C GLY A 849 15.85 -21.27 6.63
N VAL A 850 14.58 -21.22 6.22
CA VAL A 850 13.62 -22.32 6.43
C VAL A 850 13.49 -23.16 5.15
N PRO A 851 13.55 -24.51 5.26
CA PRO A 851 13.39 -25.37 4.09
C PRO A 851 12.00 -25.23 3.46
N PRO A 852 11.88 -25.44 2.13
CA PRO A 852 10.58 -25.50 1.46
C PRO A 852 9.68 -26.52 2.16
N SER A 853 8.52 -26.08 2.67
CA SER A 853 7.66 -26.91 3.48
C SER A 853 6.19 -26.47 3.40
N GLY A 854 5.28 -27.42 3.61
CA GLY A 854 3.84 -27.17 3.68
C GLY A 854 3.08 -28.40 4.17
N CYS A 855 1.92 -28.20 4.80
CA CYS A 855 1.11 -29.29 5.32
C CYS A 855 -0.40 -29.03 5.26
N TRP A 856 -1.17 -30.10 5.40
CA TRP A 856 -2.57 -30.05 5.82
C TRP A 856 -2.63 -30.13 7.35
N MET A 857 -3.62 -29.46 7.95
CA MET A 857 -3.80 -29.43 9.40
C MET A 857 -5.29 -29.55 9.76
N GLU A 858 -5.63 -30.45 10.67
CA GLU A 858 -6.97 -30.62 11.20
C GLU A 858 -7.28 -29.56 12.26
N ALA A 859 -8.45 -28.94 12.19
CA ALA A 859 -8.78 -27.79 13.04
C ALA A 859 -8.99 -28.18 14.51
N GLU A 860 -9.60 -29.34 14.76
CA GLU A 860 -10.05 -29.76 16.10
C GLU A 860 -8.90 -30.33 16.93
N SER A 861 -8.05 -31.15 16.31
CA SER A 861 -6.98 -31.87 17.02
C SER A 861 -5.60 -31.24 16.83
N GLY A 862 -5.41 -30.40 15.81
CA GLY A 862 -4.09 -29.93 15.40
C GLY A 862 -3.23 -30.99 14.71
N ARG A 863 -3.77 -32.17 14.37
CA ARG A 863 -3.05 -33.18 13.60
C ARG A 863 -2.64 -32.62 12.25
N PHE A 864 -1.41 -32.86 11.82
CA PHE A 864 -0.93 -32.42 10.52
C PHE A 864 -0.25 -33.53 9.72
N PHE A 865 -0.31 -33.39 8.39
CA PHE A 865 0.41 -34.24 7.44
C PHE A 865 0.89 -33.38 6.27
N GLY A 866 2.20 -33.36 6.04
CA GLY A 866 2.82 -32.46 5.08
C GLY A 866 4.18 -32.91 4.60
N ALA A 867 4.82 -32.06 3.81
CA ALA A 867 6.13 -32.32 3.22
C ALA A 867 7.13 -31.24 3.61
N VAL A 868 8.39 -31.65 3.81
CA VAL A 868 9.56 -30.79 3.98
C VAL A 868 10.60 -31.24 2.96
N ALA A 869 11.09 -30.33 2.13
CA ALA A 869 12.09 -30.64 1.11
C ALA A 869 13.49 -30.14 1.51
N PRO A 870 14.58 -30.75 1.03
CA PRO A 870 15.92 -30.28 1.32
C PRO A 870 16.14 -28.88 0.73
N MET A 871 16.86 -28.03 1.47
CA MET A 871 17.38 -26.80 0.90
C MET A 871 18.35 -27.12 -0.24
N ASN A 872 18.41 -26.25 -1.25
CA ASN A 872 19.29 -26.40 -2.42
C ASN A 872 18.99 -27.60 -3.34
N ALA A 873 17.87 -28.32 -3.15
CA ALA A 873 17.45 -29.43 -4.03
C ALA A 873 16.67 -28.99 -5.28
N GLY A 874 16.40 -27.68 -5.46
CA GLY A 874 15.50 -27.19 -6.51
C GLY A 874 14.03 -27.57 -6.31
N MET A 875 13.67 -28.01 -5.10
CA MET A 875 12.33 -28.46 -4.73
C MET A 875 11.44 -27.28 -4.31
N GLY A 876 10.18 -27.29 -4.77
CA GLY A 876 9.11 -26.43 -4.27
C GLY A 876 8.08 -27.21 -3.45
N VAL A 877 7.48 -26.60 -2.44
CA VAL A 877 6.39 -27.20 -1.65
C VAL A 877 5.27 -26.20 -1.46
N TYR A 878 4.11 -26.47 -2.06
CA TYR A 878 2.95 -25.58 -2.03
C TYR A 878 1.69 -26.40 -1.77
N PHE A 879 1.04 -26.20 -0.62
CA PHE A 879 -0.19 -26.88 -0.25
C PHE A 879 -1.32 -25.86 -0.25
N TRP A 880 -2.33 -26.03 -1.10
CA TRP A 880 -3.42 -25.07 -1.24
C TRP A 880 -4.71 -25.73 -1.73
N LEU A 881 -5.84 -25.05 -1.48
CA LEU A 881 -7.16 -25.45 -1.97
C LEU A 881 -7.56 -24.53 -3.11
N ASN A 882 -8.05 -25.09 -4.22
CA ASN A 882 -8.69 -24.28 -5.25
C ASN A 882 -10.09 -23.82 -4.80
N PRO A 883 -10.72 -22.86 -5.51
CA PRO A 883 -12.05 -22.36 -5.15
C PRO A 883 -13.14 -23.43 -5.09
N GLN A 884 -12.95 -24.57 -5.78
CA GLN A 884 -13.86 -25.71 -5.78
C GLN A 884 -13.57 -26.71 -4.64
N GLY A 885 -12.63 -26.40 -3.73
CA GLY A 885 -12.25 -27.26 -2.60
C GLY A 885 -11.32 -28.42 -2.96
N GLY A 886 -10.80 -28.46 -4.19
CA GLY A 886 -9.81 -29.43 -4.64
C GLY A 886 -8.45 -29.17 -4.00
N GLN A 887 -7.84 -30.24 -3.47
CA GLN A 887 -6.51 -30.19 -2.85
C GLN A 887 -5.39 -30.22 -3.88
N HIS A 888 -4.42 -29.32 -3.70
CA HIS A 888 -3.18 -29.26 -4.44
C HIS A 888 -1.98 -29.38 -3.48
N PRO A 889 -1.56 -30.60 -3.12
CA PRO A 889 -0.35 -30.85 -2.33
C PRO A 889 0.87 -30.89 -3.26
N ASP A 890 1.27 -29.74 -3.80
CA ASP A 890 2.34 -29.59 -4.77
C ASP A 890 3.72 -29.54 -4.12
N ALA A 891 4.19 -30.68 -3.59
CA ALA A 891 5.63 -30.87 -3.37
C ALA A 891 6.25 -31.40 -4.67
N ARG A 892 7.23 -30.69 -5.24
CA ARG A 892 7.70 -30.99 -6.60
C ARG A 892 9.14 -30.58 -6.90
N LEU A 893 9.74 -31.32 -7.83
CA LEU A 893 10.92 -30.90 -8.59
C LEU A 893 10.47 -30.57 -10.02
N GLU A 894 10.73 -29.35 -10.48
CA GLU A 894 10.60 -29.01 -11.90
C GLU A 894 12.00 -28.95 -12.54
N LEU A 895 12.16 -29.62 -13.68
CA LEU A 895 13.39 -29.63 -14.45
C LEU A 895 13.51 -28.32 -15.22
N LYS A 896 14.75 -27.79 -15.34
CA LYS A 896 15.01 -26.58 -16.13
C LYS A 896 14.56 -26.73 -17.58
N GLU A 897 14.80 -27.90 -18.16
CA GLU A 897 14.37 -28.28 -19.52
C GLU A 897 13.62 -29.61 -19.45
N ALA A 898 12.69 -29.84 -20.38
CA ALA A 898 12.03 -31.14 -20.48
C ALA A 898 13.00 -32.18 -21.04
N VAL A 899 12.93 -33.40 -20.51
CA VAL A 899 13.73 -34.53 -20.96
C VAL A 899 12.84 -35.45 -21.79
N THR A 900 13.27 -35.73 -23.02
CA THR A 900 12.59 -36.70 -23.89
C THR A 900 12.93 -38.12 -23.46
N VAL A 901 11.90 -38.92 -23.16
CA VAL A 901 12.03 -40.35 -22.80
C VAL A 901 11.39 -41.19 -23.90
N ALA A 902 12.19 -41.99 -24.61
CA ALA A 902 11.67 -42.80 -25.72
C ALA A 902 10.76 -43.94 -25.23
N PRO A 903 9.85 -44.47 -26.07
CA PRO A 903 9.02 -45.63 -25.73
C PRO A 903 9.82 -46.79 -25.12
N GLY A 904 9.38 -47.25 -23.94
CA GLY A 904 10.03 -48.34 -23.22
C GLY A 904 11.23 -47.96 -22.35
N GLU A 905 11.80 -46.76 -22.52
CA GLU A 905 12.95 -46.26 -21.76
C GLU A 905 12.54 -45.64 -20.42
N SER A 906 13.51 -45.60 -19.49
CA SER A 906 13.37 -45.00 -18.16
C SER A 906 14.33 -43.83 -17.99
N PHE A 907 13.83 -42.76 -17.38
CA PHE A 907 14.61 -41.63 -16.91
C PHE A 907 14.74 -41.67 -15.38
N ALA A 908 15.97 -41.57 -14.89
CA ALA A 908 16.28 -41.44 -13.47
C ALA A 908 17.01 -40.10 -13.23
N LEU A 909 16.74 -39.48 -12.09
CA LEU A 909 17.36 -38.22 -11.73
C LEU A 909 18.83 -38.44 -11.34
N GLN A 910 19.73 -37.56 -11.81
CA GLN A 910 21.15 -37.63 -11.45
C GLN A 910 21.41 -37.27 -9.99
N GLN A 911 20.57 -36.42 -9.41
CA GLN A 911 20.58 -36.08 -7.98
C GLN A 911 19.29 -36.57 -7.34
N PRO A 912 19.32 -37.13 -6.12
CA PRO A 912 18.11 -37.58 -5.44
C PRO A 912 17.12 -36.42 -5.26
N ALA A 913 15.90 -36.60 -5.77
CA ALA A 913 14.78 -35.72 -5.46
C ALA A 913 13.88 -36.40 -4.44
N TYR A 914 13.75 -35.80 -3.27
CA TYR A 914 12.96 -36.37 -2.20
C TYR A 914 12.34 -35.31 -1.31
N VAL A 915 11.32 -35.73 -0.57
CA VAL A 915 10.75 -34.98 0.55
C VAL A 915 10.70 -35.84 1.79
N ILE A 916 10.73 -35.22 2.96
CA ILE A 916 10.31 -35.86 4.20
C ILE A 916 8.80 -35.61 4.36
N ALA A 917 8.02 -36.69 4.30
CA ALA A 917 6.60 -36.68 4.62
C ALA A 917 6.45 -36.74 6.15
N LEU A 918 6.03 -35.62 6.73
CA LEU A 918 5.99 -35.37 8.17
C LEU A 918 4.55 -35.44 8.69
N THR A 919 4.34 -36.20 9.76
CA THR A 919 3.10 -36.23 10.54
C THR A 919 3.34 -35.71 11.96
N GLY A 920 2.27 -35.26 12.62
CA GLY A 920 2.37 -34.81 14.00
C GLY A 920 1.09 -34.14 14.48
N GLN A 921 1.20 -33.41 15.59
CA GLN A 921 0.11 -32.68 16.21
C GLN A 921 0.65 -31.36 16.77
N GLY A 922 -0.09 -30.26 16.61
CA GLY A 922 0.27 -28.94 17.12
C GLY A 922 -0.26 -27.81 16.24
N ASP A 923 0.30 -26.62 16.41
CA ASP A 923 -0.03 -25.43 15.63
C ASP A 923 1.02 -25.18 14.52
N SER A 924 0.92 -24.02 13.87
CA SER A 924 1.86 -23.58 12.84
C SER A 924 3.30 -23.41 13.36
N ARG A 925 3.49 -23.08 14.65
CA ARG A 925 4.82 -22.97 15.27
C ARG A 925 5.44 -24.34 15.44
N ALA A 926 4.68 -25.31 15.94
CA ALA A 926 5.14 -26.70 16.08
C ALA A 926 5.55 -27.30 14.72
N TRP A 927 4.79 -27.00 13.65
CA TRP A 927 5.15 -27.35 12.28
C TRP A 927 6.49 -26.73 11.87
N LEU A 928 6.63 -25.40 12.02
CA LEU A 928 7.80 -24.66 11.58
C LEU A 928 9.08 -25.09 12.30
N GLU A 929 9.02 -25.30 13.61
CA GLU A 929 10.14 -25.82 14.39
C GLU A 929 10.59 -27.19 13.90
N THR A 930 9.64 -28.09 13.66
CA THR A 930 9.94 -29.45 13.19
C THR A 930 10.50 -29.43 11.76
N ALA A 931 9.90 -28.64 10.87
CA ALA A 931 10.39 -28.47 9.50
C ALA A 931 11.82 -27.92 9.48
N THR A 932 12.13 -26.94 10.34
CA THR A 932 13.48 -26.38 10.46
C THR A 932 14.49 -27.44 10.91
N ARG A 933 14.17 -28.24 11.93
CA ARG A 933 15.05 -29.33 12.40
C ARG A 933 15.30 -30.38 11.32
N LEU A 934 14.26 -30.73 10.55
CA LEU A 934 14.40 -31.64 9.41
C LEU A 934 15.23 -31.04 8.28
N GLY A 935 15.12 -29.74 8.05
CA GLY A 935 15.99 -29.00 7.11
C GLY A 935 17.47 -29.22 7.42
N LEU A 936 17.85 -29.07 8.69
CA LEU A 936 19.22 -29.32 9.17
C LEU A 936 19.64 -30.79 9.03
N LEU A 937 18.72 -31.74 9.23
CA LEU A 937 18.99 -33.17 9.07
C LEU A 937 19.32 -33.56 7.61
N MET A 938 18.73 -32.84 6.64
CA MET A 938 18.92 -33.07 5.20
C MET A 938 20.18 -32.42 4.62
N GLN A 939 20.85 -31.58 5.41
CA GLN A 939 22.15 -30.97 5.09
C GLN A 939 23.30 -31.81 5.66
#